data_AF-A0A8X6Y5S9-F1
#
_entry.id   AF-A0A8X6Y5S9-F1
#
_cell.length_a   1.000
_cell.length_b   1.000
_cell.length_c   1.000
_cell.angle_alpha   90.00
_cell.angle_beta   90.00
_cell.angle_gamma   90.00
#
_symmetry.space_group_name_H-M   'P 1'
#
loop_
_entity.id
_entity.type
_entity.pdbx_description
1 polymer ?
#
loop_
_entity_poly.entity_id
_entity_poly.type
_entity_poly.pdbx_seq_one_letter_code
_entity_poly.pdbx_strand_id
1 'polypeptide(L)'
;MSDLAKRMSLIKPSPTIAVTDKANKLKNEGKKICVLAAGEPDFDTPDHIKKAAIQAISEGKTKYTAVDGTRELKEAIINKLRRDNNLEYTFNQICVGTGAKQVLFNLFMATINSGDEVIIPAPYWVSYVDMVNLFGGLPVVVECKQNFKLTAELLKSRITKKTKWLILNSPNNPAGVVYTYSELKDIAQVLLEYPHVNVVTDDIYEHIIYDEKFFTIAQVEPKLYNRVFVVNGVSKAYAMTGWRIGYIAGRSDVVKAISTLQSQSTSNPNSIAQAAAAAALNGDHSFLKERTRIFKSRRDFMVKKLNSAPGLSASIPQGAFYLFVSCEGLLSKSTKSGKVINNDLDFTEYLLEDHLVAVVPGIAFGLENFIRISYATSQEQLEIGCDSYTLAHIPVGLALDRFGPKFVLPACIALTFTGTLPLICFDEWYYSILGRVIVGIGSSASAIGLFKVASMYFSQEKSARMASLSIVIGLLGAIYGGLPLDFLLNKFGWNYVIYTFSAFGCLLALLLVLITPSSSSEESASDNIFQDLKTVLFNKHIILISFFGGLMVGPLEGFADGWAKAFLCEAYQMTGDLASSLSSLMFIGMGTGSFFLAYLLEKYPDKHYEVIIACSFAMIASFLLLFTQAGGLYIALPALLVIGFASGYQVITIYKAISYVNSNLVGLATAISNMIVMVFGYFFHTGIAKIIDLCWNGMVVQGNPVYGTELLVKAISIIPVCLLLAVFGFMWLKKSSYDKCFRKGL
;
A
#
# COMPACT_ATOMS: atom_id res chain seq x y z
N MET A 1 -11.05 47.83 1.54
CA MET A 1 -11.77 46.81 2.35
C MET A 1 -11.65 45.50 1.60
N SER A 2 -11.53 44.37 2.29
CA SER A 2 -11.49 43.05 1.62
C SER A 2 -12.84 42.76 0.95
N ASP A 3 -12.83 42.27 -0.28
CA ASP A 3 -14.04 41.86 -1.02
C ASP A 3 -14.65 40.54 -0.51
N LEU A 4 -14.03 39.90 0.50
CA LEU A 4 -14.50 38.64 1.07
C LEU A 4 -15.65 38.86 2.07
N ALA A 5 -16.58 37.91 2.13
CA ALA A 5 -17.64 37.90 3.12
C ALA A 5 -17.05 37.79 4.55
N LYS A 6 -17.57 38.59 5.50
CA LYS A 6 -17.08 38.62 6.90
C LYS A 6 -16.98 37.24 7.56
N ARG A 7 -17.92 36.34 7.25
CA ARG A 7 -17.95 34.95 7.76
C ARG A 7 -16.71 34.12 7.41
N MET A 8 -15.96 34.48 6.37
CA MET A 8 -14.71 33.81 6.03
C MET A 8 -13.61 34.00 7.08
N SER A 9 -13.70 35.05 7.91
CA SER A 9 -12.79 35.26 9.04
C SER A 9 -13.10 34.37 10.26
N LEU A 10 -14.24 33.67 10.27
CA LEU A 10 -14.72 32.88 11.42
C LEU A 10 -14.26 31.41 11.37
N ILE A 11 -13.67 30.97 10.27
CA ILE A 11 -13.23 29.59 10.05
C ILE A 11 -11.76 29.55 9.71
N LYS A 12 -11.10 28.43 10.04
CA LYS A 12 -9.69 28.20 9.70
C LYS A 12 -9.57 27.07 8.67
N PRO A 13 -8.50 27.02 7.86
CA PRO A 13 -8.19 25.83 7.08
C PRO A 13 -8.09 24.61 8.01
N SER A 14 -8.69 23.48 7.58
CA SER A 14 -8.73 22.26 8.39
C SER A 14 -7.31 21.77 8.71
N PRO A 15 -6.92 21.63 10.00
CA PRO A 15 -5.60 21.15 10.38
C PRO A 15 -5.28 19.75 9.84
N THR A 16 -6.29 18.87 9.74
CA THR A 16 -6.11 17.54 9.14
C THR A 16 -5.74 17.61 7.66
N ILE A 17 -6.33 18.55 6.93
CA ILE A 17 -6.00 18.80 5.51
C ILE A 17 -4.61 19.43 5.42
N ALA A 18 -4.32 20.45 6.22
CA ALA A 18 -3.01 21.10 6.22
C ALA A 18 -1.84 20.14 6.51
N VAL A 19 -1.99 19.21 7.46
CA VAL A 19 -0.99 18.15 7.73
C VAL A 19 -0.87 17.21 6.54
N THR A 20 -1.98 16.83 5.91
CA THR A 20 -1.99 15.95 4.73
C THR A 20 -1.32 16.65 3.54
N ASP A 21 -1.56 17.94 3.36
CA ASP A 21 -0.94 18.77 2.32
C ASP A 21 0.55 18.99 2.58
N LYS A 22 0.97 19.26 3.83
CA LYS A 22 2.41 19.35 4.20
C LYS A 22 3.08 18.00 3.96
N ALA A 23 2.44 16.89 4.32
CA ALA A 23 2.95 15.54 4.06
C ALA A 23 3.03 15.21 2.56
N ASN A 24 2.01 15.60 1.78
CA ASN A 24 2.01 15.44 0.32
C ASN A 24 3.09 16.31 -0.34
N LYS A 25 3.27 17.56 0.12
CA LYS A 25 4.35 18.44 -0.35
C LYS A 25 5.72 17.82 -0.09
N LEU A 26 5.97 17.32 1.12
CA LEU A 26 7.21 16.65 1.47
C LEU A 26 7.38 15.30 0.71
N LYS A 27 6.29 14.58 0.40
CA LYS A 27 6.29 13.43 -0.52
C LYS A 27 6.69 13.85 -1.94
N ASN A 28 6.14 14.95 -2.42
CA ASN A 28 6.49 15.54 -3.72
C ASN A 28 7.94 16.05 -3.75
N GLU A 29 8.52 16.38 -2.58
CA GLU A 29 9.95 16.66 -2.40
C GLU A 29 10.81 15.37 -2.29
N GLY A 30 10.23 14.18 -2.51
CA GLY A 30 10.93 12.90 -2.52
C GLY A 30 11.17 12.28 -1.14
N LYS A 31 10.57 12.83 -0.07
CA LYS A 31 10.69 12.25 1.29
C LYS A 31 9.66 11.13 1.48
N LYS A 32 10.11 9.97 1.96
CA LYS A 32 9.23 8.86 2.32
C LYS A 32 8.57 9.15 3.67
N ILE A 33 7.31 9.58 3.64
CA ILE A 33 6.54 9.95 4.85
C ILE A 33 5.56 8.85 5.21
N CYS A 34 5.55 8.47 6.49
CA CYS A 34 4.48 7.70 7.09
C CYS A 34 3.30 8.63 7.42
N VAL A 35 2.22 8.54 6.64
CA VAL A 35 1.04 9.40 6.82
C VAL A 35 0.02 8.69 7.68
N LEU A 36 -0.04 9.06 8.97
CA LEU A 36 -1.01 8.55 9.95
C LEU A 36 -2.09 9.60 10.25
N ALA A 37 -2.27 10.57 9.35
CA ALA A 37 -3.21 11.68 9.50
C ALA A 37 -4.58 11.42 8.83
N ALA A 38 -4.62 10.66 7.72
CA ALA A 38 -5.83 10.46 6.93
C ALA A 38 -6.84 9.54 7.61
N GLY A 39 -8.13 9.89 7.51
CA GLY A 39 -9.24 9.17 8.12
C GLY A 39 -9.92 8.18 7.17
N GLU A 40 -9.17 7.46 6.36
CA GLU A 40 -9.66 6.59 5.28
C GLU A 40 -9.24 5.15 5.51
N PRO A 41 -10.17 4.16 5.43
CA PRO A 41 -9.82 2.74 5.39
C PRO A 41 -8.88 2.43 4.23
N ASP A 42 -7.86 1.59 4.46
CA ASP A 42 -6.95 1.08 3.44
C ASP A 42 -7.52 -0.11 2.65
N PHE A 43 -8.74 -0.54 2.98
CA PHE A 43 -9.49 -1.51 2.19
C PHE A 43 -10.07 -0.86 0.93
N ASP A 44 -10.17 -1.61 -0.15
CA ASP A 44 -10.92 -1.17 -1.33
C ASP A 44 -12.44 -1.29 -1.11
N THR A 45 -13.24 -0.61 -1.91
CA THR A 45 -14.69 -0.78 -1.96
C THR A 45 -15.04 -2.23 -2.31
N PRO A 46 -15.95 -2.91 -1.57
CA PRO A 46 -16.38 -4.28 -1.87
C PRO A 46 -16.85 -4.49 -3.31
N ASP A 47 -16.54 -5.65 -3.90
CA ASP A 47 -16.79 -5.88 -5.33
C ASP A 47 -18.27 -5.86 -5.72
N HIS A 48 -19.17 -6.31 -4.85
CA HIS A 48 -20.61 -6.24 -5.14
C HIS A 48 -21.09 -4.78 -5.27
N ILE A 49 -20.45 -3.85 -4.55
CA ILE A 49 -20.74 -2.41 -4.61
C ILE A 49 -20.16 -1.82 -5.90
N LYS A 50 -18.91 -2.16 -6.24
CA LYS A 50 -18.30 -1.76 -7.51
C LYS A 50 -19.11 -2.24 -8.72
N LYS A 51 -19.57 -3.50 -8.70
CA LYS A 51 -20.42 -4.09 -9.75
C LYS A 51 -21.74 -3.32 -9.89
N ALA A 52 -22.38 -2.95 -8.78
CA ALA A 52 -23.59 -2.13 -8.82
C ALA A 52 -23.36 -0.74 -9.43
N ALA A 53 -22.20 -0.11 -9.15
CA ALA A 53 -21.81 1.14 -9.79
C ALA A 53 -21.60 0.97 -11.30
N ILE A 54 -20.85 -0.05 -11.72
CA ILE A 54 -20.59 -0.36 -13.14
C ILE A 54 -21.90 -0.64 -13.85
N GLN A 55 -22.79 -1.41 -13.25
CA GLN A 55 -24.12 -1.68 -13.80
C GLN A 55 -24.94 -0.40 -13.95
N ALA A 56 -24.94 0.49 -12.95
CA ALA A 56 -25.63 1.78 -13.05
C ALA A 56 -25.09 2.64 -14.19
N ILE A 57 -23.78 2.60 -14.46
CA ILE A 57 -23.18 3.26 -15.62
C ILE A 57 -23.70 2.63 -16.91
N SER A 58 -23.64 1.31 -17.03
CA SER A 58 -24.07 0.56 -18.23
C SER A 58 -25.57 0.75 -18.52
N GLU A 59 -26.42 0.84 -17.50
CA GLU A 59 -27.86 1.10 -17.61
C GLU A 59 -28.19 2.57 -17.91
N GLY A 60 -27.18 3.45 -17.99
CA GLY A 60 -27.38 4.86 -18.29
C GLY A 60 -28.03 5.64 -17.14
N LYS A 61 -27.84 5.24 -15.88
CA LYS A 61 -28.28 5.99 -14.68
C LYS A 61 -27.43 7.25 -14.45
N THR A 62 -27.31 8.09 -15.46
CA THR A 62 -26.41 9.25 -15.55
C THR A 62 -27.14 10.60 -15.56
N LYS A 63 -28.46 10.60 -15.33
CA LYS A 63 -29.30 11.80 -15.30
C LYS A 63 -29.51 12.30 -13.86
N TYR A 64 -30.07 13.50 -13.75
CA TYR A 64 -30.50 14.04 -12.46
C TYR A 64 -31.43 13.06 -11.73
N THR A 65 -31.25 12.95 -10.43
CA THR A 65 -32.13 12.19 -9.54
C THR A 65 -32.94 13.14 -8.65
N ALA A 66 -33.80 12.62 -7.80
CA ALA A 66 -34.39 13.42 -6.73
C ALA A 66 -33.28 14.05 -5.86
N VAL A 67 -33.47 15.32 -5.47
CA VAL A 67 -32.48 16.13 -4.74
C VAL A 67 -32.06 15.47 -3.44
N ASP A 68 -33.02 14.89 -2.72
CA ASP A 68 -32.85 14.22 -1.44
C ASP A 68 -32.49 12.73 -1.57
N GLY A 69 -32.23 12.25 -2.79
CA GLY A 69 -31.76 10.90 -3.10
C GLY A 69 -32.78 10.03 -3.84
N THR A 70 -32.29 9.03 -4.56
CA THR A 70 -33.15 8.09 -5.29
C THR A 70 -34.04 7.29 -4.34
N ARG A 71 -35.17 6.83 -4.87
CA ARG A 71 -36.12 6.02 -4.11
C ARG A 71 -35.45 4.76 -3.55
N GLU A 72 -34.67 4.07 -4.37
CA GLU A 72 -33.99 2.83 -4.03
C GLU A 72 -33.01 3.02 -2.87
N LEU A 73 -32.24 4.12 -2.88
CA LEU A 73 -31.31 4.41 -1.80
C LEU A 73 -32.04 4.79 -0.50
N LYS A 74 -33.11 5.59 -0.59
CA LYS A 74 -33.92 5.95 0.58
C LYS A 74 -34.58 4.72 1.21
N GLU A 75 -35.10 3.78 0.40
CA GLU A 75 -35.60 2.49 0.87
C GLU A 75 -34.51 1.68 1.58
N ALA A 76 -33.31 1.60 0.99
CA ALA A 76 -32.18 0.91 1.59
C ALA A 76 -31.76 1.52 2.95
N ILE A 77 -31.76 2.86 3.06
CA ILE A 77 -31.48 3.57 4.31
C ILE A 77 -32.54 3.27 5.37
N ILE A 78 -33.83 3.35 5.03
CA ILE A 78 -34.93 3.05 5.96
C ILE A 78 -34.82 1.61 6.45
N ASN A 79 -34.57 0.67 5.56
CA ASN A 79 -34.42 -0.74 5.92
C ASN A 79 -33.19 -0.97 6.82
N LYS A 80 -32.08 -0.28 6.55
CA LYS A 80 -30.89 -0.31 7.40
C LYS A 80 -31.18 0.24 8.80
N LEU A 81 -31.84 1.39 8.91
CA LEU A 81 -32.16 2.01 10.21
C LEU A 81 -33.10 1.13 11.03
N ARG A 82 -34.07 0.47 10.38
CA ARG A 82 -34.93 -0.54 11.01
C ARG A 82 -34.13 -1.74 11.49
N ARG A 83 -33.34 -2.34 10.59
CA ARG A 83 -32.59 -3.59 10.82
C ARG A 83 -31.51 -3.44 11.90
N ASP A 84 -30.72 -2.37 11.82
CA ASP A 84 -29.50 -2.24 12.63
C ASP A 84 -29.70 -1.38 13.88
N ASN A 85 -30.65 -0.42 13.83
CA ASN A 85 -30.83 0.58 14.89
C ASN A 85 -32.23 0.51 15.52
N ASN A 86 -33.13 -0.34 15.03
CA ASN A 86 -34.53 -0.44 15.48
C ASN A 86 -35.27 0.91 15.40
N LEU A 87 -35.02 1.67 14.33
CA LEU A 87 -35.65 2.96 14.07
C LEU A 87 -36.50 2.90 12.80
N GLU A 88 -37.76 3.31 12.93
CA GLU A 88 -38.69 3.44 11.81
C GLU A 88 -38.68 4.87 11.27
N TYR A 89 -38.47 5.06 9.97
CA TYR A 89 -38.51 6.36 9.29
C TYR A 89 -39.26 6.23 7.97
N THR A 90 -39.88 7.32 7.53
CA THR A 90 -40.54 7.44 6.22
C THR A 90 -39.64 8.15 5.21
N PHE A 91 -39.98 8.10 3.92
CA PHE A 91 -39.20 8.73 2.86
C PHE A 91 -38.95 10.22 3.09
N ASN A 92 -39.95 10.99 3.51
CA ASN A 92 -39.82 12.43 3.77
C ASN A 92 -38.99 12.76 5.02
N GLN A 93 -38.52 11.75 5.76
CA GLN A 93 -37.62 11.88 6.89
C GLN A 93 -36.16 11.55 6.55
N ILE A 94 -35.85 11.21 5.29
CA ILE A 94 -34.50 10.89 4.82
C ILE A 94 -34.05 11.91 3.76
N CYS A 95 -32.84 12.43 3.89
CA CYS A 95 -32.15 13.17 2.83
C CYS A 95 -30.72 12.64 2.63
N VAL A 96 -30.36 12.36 1.39
CA VAL A 96 -29.02 11.93 0.96
C VAL A 96 -28.23 13.14 0.47
N GLY A 97 -26.96 13.22 0.82
CA GLY A 97 -26.04 14.26 0.36
C GLY A 97 -24.66 13.71 -0.04
N THR A 98 -23.79 14.62 -0.46
CA THR A 98 -22.42 14.39 -0.96
C THR A 98 -21.45 14.08 0.20
N GLY A 99 -21.73 12.97 0.87
CA GLY A 99 -21.10 12.54 2.11
C GLY A 99 -21.73 13.13 3.37
N ALA A 100 -21.44 12.52 4.52
CA ALA A 100 -21.96 12.94 5.84
C ALA A 100 -21.64 14.40 6.17
N LYS A 101 -20.50 14.90 5.69
CA LYS A 101 -20.09 16.31 5.83
C LYS A 101 -21.12 17.29 5.24
N GLN A 102 -21.67 17.00 4.06
CA GLN A 102 -22.64 17.91 3.43
C GLN A 102 -23.97 17.91 4.18
N VAL A 103 -24.45 16.76 4.64
CA VAL A 103 -25.74 16.72 5.36
C VAL A 103 -25.66 17.45 6.72
N LEU A 104 -24.52 17.36 7.43
CA LEU A 104 -24.26 18.17 8.63
C LEU A 104 -24.20 19.66 8.32
N PHE A 105 -23.45 20.03 7.28
CA PHE A 105 -23.34 21.42 6.83
C PHE A 105 -24.72 22.00 6.50
N ASN A 106 -25.54 21.26 5.74
CA ASN A 106 -26.88 21.70 5.36
C ASN A 106 -27.82 21.76 6.56
N LEU A 107 -27.73 20.81 7.50
CA LEU A 107 -28.50 20.87 8.75
C LEU A 107 -28.21 22.15 9.52
N PHE A 108 -26.93 22.46 9.75
CA PHE A 108 -26.55 23.65 10.49
C PHE A 108 -26.90 24.92 9.74
N MET A 109 -26.67 24.98 8.42
CA MET A 109 -27.08 26.13 7.61
C MET A 109 -28.59 26.37 7.63
N ALA A 110 -29.39 25.29 7.60
CA ALA A 110 -30.85 25.39 7.56
C ALA A 110 -31.46 25.71 8.93
N THR A 111 -30.72 25.49 10.03
CA THR A 111 -31.31 25.53 11.37
C THR A 111 -30.61 26.47 12.35
N ILE A 112 -29.38 26.91 12.14
CA ILE A 112 -28.69 27.82 13.05
C ILE A 112 -29.04 29.27 12.71
N ASN A 113 -29.54 29.99 13.70
CA ASN A 113 -29.62 31.45 13.68
C ASN A 113 -28.45 32.06 14.47
N SER A 114 -28.21 33.35 14.24
CA SER A 114 -27.20 34.10 14.99
C SER A 114 -27.45 34.01 16.49
N GLY A 115 -26.43 33.56 17.24
CA GLY A 115 -26.48 33.43 18.70
C GLY A 115 -27.11 32.14 19.22
N ASP A 116 -27.57 31.23 18.36
CA ASP A 116 -27.93 29.87 18.77
C ASP A 116 -26.67 29.12 19.24
N GLU A 117 -26.77 28.41 20.37
CA GLU A 117 -25.66 27.66 20.94
C GLU A 117 -25.69 26.19 20.52
N VAL A 118 -24.52 25.64 20.20
CA VAL A 118 -24.35 24.21 19.85
C VAL A 118 -23.32 23.60 20.79
N ILE A 119 -23.74 22.64 21.61
CA ILE A 119 -22.88 21.92 22.54
C ILE A 119 -22.06 20.86 21.78
N ILE A 120 -20.74 20.91 21.94
CA ILE A 120 -19.77 20.05 21.25
C ILE A 120 -18.79 19.44 22.27
N PRO A 121 -18.89 18.14 22.59
CA PRO A 121 -17.94 17.48 23.51
C PRO A 121 -16.54 17.37 22.90
N ALA A 122 -15.51 17.83 23.60
CA ALA A 122 -14.11 17.64 23.21
C ALA A 122 -13.53 16.36 23.85
N PRO A 123 -12.82 15.52 23.08
CA PRO A 123 -12.30 15.82 21.76
C PRO A 123 -13.34 15.59 20.66
N TYR A 124 -13.41 16.53 19.71
CA TYR A 124 -14.42 16.56 18.65
C TYR A 124 -13.80 16.45 17.27
N TRP A 125 -14.60 16.04 16.27
CA TRP A 125 -14.16 16.14 14.88
C TRP A 125 -14.07 17.60 14.44
N VAL A 126 -12.91 17.96 13.89
CA VAL A 126 -12.48 19.35 13.61
C VAL A 126 -13.52 20.23 12.92
N SER A 127 -14.38 19.66 12.08
CA SER A 127 -15.32 20.44 11.27
C SER A 127 -16.56 20.93 12.02
N TYR A 128 -16.93 20.36 13.17
CA TYR A 128 -18.16 20.76 13.87
C TYR A 128 -18.15 22.24 14.30
N VAL A 129 -17.06 22.68 14.94
CA VAL A 129 -16.91 24.07 15.42
C VAL A 129 -16.94 25.06 14.26
N ASP A 130 -16.19 24.79 13.18
CA ASP A 130 -16.14 25.66 12.01
C ASP A 130 -17.49 25.77 11.30
N MET A 131 -18.25 24.66 11.18
CA MET A 131 -19.59 24.69 10.59
C MET A 131 -20.56 25.56 11.40
N VAL A 132 -20.51 25.47 12.73
CA VAL A 132 -21.36 26.29 13.61
C VAL A 132 -21.00 27.77 13.49
N ASN A 133 -19.71 28.10 13.56
CA ASN A 133 -19.21 29.47 13.41
C ASN A 133 -19.59 30.08 12.05
N LEU A 134 -19.47 29.30 10.96
CA LEU A 134 -19.74 29.78 9.60
C LEU A 134 -21.18 30.30 9.43
N PHE A 135 -22.13 29.74 10.18
CA PHE A 135 -23.55 30.12 10.13
C PHE A 135 -23.97 31.03 11.29
N GLY A 136 -23.02 31.60 12.04
CA GLY A 136 -23.27 32.57 13.11
C GLY A 136 -23.74 31.96 14.44
N GLY A 137 -23.68 30.63 14.56
CA GLY A 137 -23.91 29.96 15.83
C GLY A 137 -22.72 30.09 16.78
N LEU A 138 -22.95 29.76 18.05
CA LEU A 138 -21.94 29.77 19.10
C LEU A 138 -21.60 28.32 19.51
N PRO A 139 -20.40 27.81 19.19
CA PRO A 139 -19.97 26.50 19.64
C PRO A 139 -19.64 26.54 21.15
N VAL A 140 -20.39 25.77 21.94
CA VAL A 140 -20.16 25.57 23.38
C VAL A 140 -19.35 24.28 23.54
N VAL A 141 -18.02 24.41 23.51
CA VAL A 141 -17.10 23.28 23.64
C VAL A 141 -17.06 22.80 25.10
N VAL A 142 -17.19 21.48 25.30
CA VAL A 142 -17.18 20.85 26.63
C VAL A 142 -16.03 19.86 26.73
N GLU A 143 -14.96 20.22 27.43
CA GLU A 143 -13.77 19.36 27.60
C GLU A 143 -14.06 18.11 28.42
N CYS A 144 -13.92 16.93 27.82
CA CYS A 144 -14.17 15.64 28.47
C CYS A 144 -12.85 14.89 28.76
N LYS A 145 -11.99 15.44 29.64
CA LYS A 145 -10.60 14.95 29.83
C LYS A 145 -10.45 13.53 30.39
N GLN A 146 -11.38 13.05 31.21
CA GLN A 146 -11.19 11.77 31.92
C GLN A 146 -11.37 10.55 31.01
N ASN A 147 -12.42 10.53 30.18
CA ASN A 147 -12.76 9.37 29.35
C ASN A 147 -13.15 9.76 27.91
N PHE A 148 -12.93 11.02 27.51
CA PHE A 148 -13.31 11.57 26.20
C PHE A 148 -14.82 11.50 25.89
N LYS A 149 -15.66 11.30 26.91
CA LYS A 149 -17.12 11.22 26.82
C LYS A 149 -17.80 12.31 27.64
N LEU A 150 -18.88 12.85 27.09
CA LEU A 150 -19.78 13.77 27.79
C LEU A 150 -20.56 13.02 28.88
N THR A 151 -20.65 13.59 30.07
CA THR A 151 -21.51 13.08 31.15
C THR A 151 -22.81 13.87 31.23
N ALA A 152 -23.84 13.28 31.84
CA ALA A 152 -25.11 13.95 32.10
C ALA A 152 -24.93 15.25 32.93
N GLU A 153 -24.06 15.21 33.94
CA GLU A 153 -23.75 16.38 34.77
C GLU A 153 -23.11 17.51 33.97
N LEU A 154 -22.09 17.18 33.16
CA LEU A 154 -21.44 18.16 32.29
C LEU A 154 -22.44 18.74 31.27
N LEU A 155 -23.28 17.91 30.65
CA LEU A 155 -24.32 18.38 29.75
C LEU A 155 -25.28 19.34 30.45
N LYS A 156 -25.81 18.96 31.62
CA LYS A 156 -26.77 19.77 32.38
C LYS A 156 -26.19 21.14 32.75
N SER A 157 -24.91 21.20 33.09
CA SER A 157 -24.21 22.45 33.44
C SER A 157 -23.99 23.41 32.26
N ARG A 158 -24.17 22.94 31.01
CA ARG A 158 -23.86 23.69 29.79
C ARG A 158 -25.09 24.09 28.98
N ILE A 159 -26.25 23.51 29.27
CA ILE A 159 -27.50 23.87 28.60
C ILE A 159 -27.96 25.25 29.08
N THR A 160 -28.28 26.11 28.12
CA THR A 160 -28.90 27.43 28.33
C THR A 160 -30.21 27.53 27.55
N LYS A 161 -30.89 28.68 27.67
CA LYS A 161 -32.07 29.00 26.83
C LYS A 161 -31.73 29.17 25.35
N LYS A 162 -30.46 29.40 25.00
CA LYS A 162 -29.97 29.55 23.63
C LYS A 162 -29.45 28.23 23.04
N THR A 163 -29.26 27.20 23.86
CA THR A 163 -28.83 25.89 23.39
C THR A 163 -29.87 25.30 22.45
N LYS A 164 -29.45 25.04 21.21
CA LYS A 164 -30.30 24.50 20.15
C LYS A 164 -29.94 23.08 19.78
N TRP A 165 -28.64 22.77 19.81
CA TRP A 165 -28.10 21.49 19.36
C TRP A 165 -27.11 20.93 20.37
N LEU A 166 -27.16 19.61 20.56
CA LEU A 166 -26.07 18.79 21.07
C LEU A 166 -25.54 17.92 19.92
N ILE A 167 -24.23 17.88 19.73
CA ILE A 167 -23.60 16.92 18.82
C ILE A 167 -23.05 15.75 19.65
N LEU A 168 -23.49 14.54 19.30
CA LEU A 168 -22.90 13.28 19.76
C LEU A 168 -22.24 12.59 18.57
N ASN A 169 -21.01 12.10 18.75
CA ASN A 169 -20.31 11.30 17.75
C ASN A 169 -19.78 10.04 18.42
N SER A 170 -20.33 8.89 18.03
CA SER A 170 -20.08 7.58 18.63
C SER A 170 -20.13 6.50 17.53
N PRO A 171 -19.09 5.67 17.34
CA PRO A 171 -17.73 5.85 17.84
C PRO A 171 -17.11 7.20 17.48
N ASN A 172 -16.35 7.78 18.41
CA ASN A 172 -15.83 9.14 18.30
C ASN A 172 -14.59 9.25 17.39
N ASN A 173 -14.51 10.31 16.58
CA ASN A 173 -13.28 10.85 16.02
C ASN A 173 -12.93 12.14 16.80
N PRO A 174 -11.79 12.20 17.52
CA PRO A 174 -10.57 11.40 17.32
C PRO A 174 -10.30 10.28 18.34
N ALA A 175 -11.08 10.13 19.41
CA ALA A 175 -10.72 9.28 20.55
C ALA A 175 -11.10 7.81 20.41
N GLY A 176 -11.93 7.45 19.43
CA GLY A 176 -12.42 6.09 19.23
C GLY A 176 -13.29 5.58 20.37
N VAL A 177 -13.81 6.47 21.22
CA VAL A 177 -14.69 6.08 22.34
C VAL A 177 -16.12 5.81 21.88
N VAL A 178 -16.76 4.82 22.50
CA VAL A 178 -18.14 4.42 22.21
C VAL A 178 -19.01 4.64 23.44
N TYR A 179 -20.11 5.37 23.29
CA TYR A 179 -21.09 5.54 24.37
C TYR A 179 -21.89 4.26 24.55
N THR A 180 -21.94 3.78 25.79
CA THR A 180 -22.74 2.63 26.22
C THR A 180 -24.22 3.00 26.33
N TYR A 181 -25.09 1.99 26.43
CA TYR A 181 -26.52 2.21 26.64
C TYR A 181 -26.81 3.09 27.86
N SER A 182 -26.18 2.81 29.02
CA SER A 182 -26.38 3.56 30.26
C SER A 182 -25.92 5.01 30.12
N GLU A 183 -24.76 5.26 29.53
CA GLU A 183 -24.25 6.62 29.32
C GLU A 183 -25.19 7.44 28.41
N LEU A 184 -25.70 6.83 27.32
CA LEU A 184 -26.70 7.49 26.47
C LEU A 184 -28.03 7.69 27.19
N LYS A 185 -28.43 6.78 28.07
CA LYS A 185 -29.67 6.90 28.85
C LYS A 185 -29.59 8.07 29.83
N ASP A 186 -28.45 8.25 30.50
CA ASP A 186 -28.23 9.37 31.42
C ASP A 186 -28.25 10.71 30.68
N ILE A 187 -27.58 10.79 29.52
CA ILE A 187 -27.66 11.96 28.63
C ILE A 187 -29.11 12.22 28.19
N ALA A 188 -29.83 11.17 27.81
CA ALA A 188 -31.22 11.28 27.38
C ALA A 188 -32.15 11.80 28.49
N GLN A 189 -31.93 11.41 29.75
CA GLN A 189 -32.72 11.94 30.88
C GLN A 189 -32.57 13.45 31.00
N VAL A 190 -31.34 13.97 30.88
CA VAL A 190 -31.11 15.43 30.87
C VAL A 190 -31.84 16.08 29.70
N LEU A 191 -31.76 15.51 28.50
CA LEU A 191 -32.42 16.08 27.31
C LEU A 191 -33.96 16.07 27.40
N LEU A 192 -34.56 15.20 28.21
CA LEU A 192 -36.00 15.22 28.47
C LEU A 192 -36.42 16.41 29.35
N GLU A 193 -35.54 16.89 30.23
CA GLU A 193 -35.76 18.11 31.02
C GLU A 193 -35.71 19.39 30.14
N TYR A 194 -35.06 19.33 28.97
CA TYR A 194 -34.83 20.47 28.08
C TYR A 194 -35.40 20.21 26.67
N PRO A 195 -36.73 20.37 26.46
CA PRO A 195 -37.42 19.98 25.23
C PRO A 195 -37.03 20.80 24.00
N HIS A 196 -36.42 21.98 24.18
CA HIS A 196 -35.98 22.86 23.08
C HIS A 196 -34.66 22.42 22.44
N VAL A 197 -33.89 21.55 23.11
CA VAL A 197 -32.59 21.07 22.61
C VAL A 197 -32.81 19.90 21.65
N ASN A 198 -32.25 20.00 20.44
CA ASN A 198 -32.20 18.92 19.46
C ASN A 198 -30.83 18.20 19.55
N VAL A 199 -30.75 16.98 19.04
CA VAL A 199 -29.52 16.18 19.03
C VAL A 199 -29.16 15.79 17.61
N VAL A 200 -27.91 16.00 17.24
CA VAL A 200 -27.30 15.34 16.09
C VAL A 200 -26.49 14.17 16.60
N THR A 201 -26.74 12.98 16.07
CA THR A 201 -25.91 11.80 16.34
C THR A 201 -25.18 11.44 15.05
N ASP A 202 -23.87 11.63 15.03
CA ASP A 202 -22.99 11.26 13.93
C ASP A 202 -22.47 9.84 14.17
N ASP A 203 -23.15 8.90 13.52
CA ASP A 203 -23.02 7.46 13.70
C ASP A 203 -22.16 6.82 12.58
N ILE A 204 -21.37 7.64 11.86
CA ILE A 204 -20.62 7.23 10.66
C ILE A 204 -19.62 6.07 10.88
N TYR A 205 -19.25 5.79 12.13
CA TYR A 205 -18.35 4.70 12.52
C TYR A 205 -19.08 3.49 13.14
N GLU A 206 -20.42 3.40 13.10
CA GLU A 206 -21.21 2.39 13.84
C GLU A 206 -20.78 0.93 13.60
N HIS A 207 -20.22 0.62 12.43
CA HIS A 207 -19.80 -0.73 12.06
C HIS A 207 -18.32 -1.02 12.37
N ILE A 208 -17.58 -0.06 12.93
CA ILE A 208 -16.19 -0.23 13.32
C ILE A 208 -16.12 -0.14 14.84
N ILE A 209 -16.50 -1.24 15.50
CA ILE A 209 -16.59 -1.38 16.95
C ILE A 209 -15.95 -2.69 17.37
N TYR A 210 -15.19 -2.67 18.45
CA TYR A 210 -14.35 -3.80 18.85
C TYR A 210 -14.89 -4.55 20.05
N ASP A 211 -15.01 -3.85 21.19
CA ASP A 211 -15.23 -4.46 22.50
C ASP A 211 -16.54 -3.98 23.15
N GLU A 212 -17.32 -3.16 22.42
CA GLU A 212 -18.59 -2.58 22.88
C GLU A 212 -19.74 -2.90 21.92
N LYS A 213 -20.97 -2.60 22.34
CA LYS A 213 -22.14 -2.63 21.45
C LYS A 213 -22.54 -1.23 21.04
N PHE A 214 -22.86 -1.06 19.75
CA PHE A 214 -23.41 0.19 19.25
C PHE A 214 -24.83 0.45 19.77
N PHE A 215 -25.09 1.70 20.15
CA PHE A 215 -26.42 2.24 20.35
C PHE A 215 -26.46 3.67 19.83
N THR A 216 -27.58 4.06 19.22
CA THR A 216 -27.87 5.45 18.88
C THR A 216 -28.89 6.02 19.86
N ILE A 217 -28.81 7.30 20.21
CA ILE A 217 -29.62 7.87 21.30
C ILE A 217 -31.13 7.79 21.05
N ALA A 218 -31.57 7.87 19.78
CA ALA A 218 -32.98 7.70 19.41
C ALA A 218 -33.51 6.30 19.71
N GLN A 219 -32.65 5.28 19.66
CA GLN A 219 -32.99 3.90 20.01
C GLN A 219 -33.08 3.73 21.54
N VAL A 220 -32.20 4.40 22.29
CA VAL A 220 -32.15 4.32 23.76
C VAL A 220 -33.32 5.04 24.42
N GLU A 221 -33.74 6.19 23.87
CA GLU A 221 -34.88 6.96 24.37
C GLU A 221 -35.80 7.40 23.22
N PRO A 222 -36.86 6.61 22.92
CA PRO A 222 -37.81 6.90 21.84
C PRO A 222 -38.53 8.24 21.98
N LYS A 223 -38.69 8.79 23.20
CA LYS A 223 -39.27 10.12 23.40
C LYS A 223 -38.45 11.24 22.76
N LEU A 224 -37.17 11.00 22.47
CA LEU A 224 -36.30 11.95 21.77
C LEU A 224 -36.42 11.86 20.23
N TYR A 225 -37.12 10.87 19.67
CA TYR A 225 -37.13 10.57 18.23
C TYR A 225 -37.34 11.81 17.34
N ASN A 226 -38.33 12.67 17.65
CA ASN A 226 -38.63 13.88 16.86
C ASN A 226 -37.58 15.01 17.00
N ARG A 227 -36.61 14.85 17.90
CA ARG A 227 -35.54 15.80 18.20
C ARG A 227 -34.14 15.25 17.87
N VAL A 228 -34.04 14.00 17.42
CA VAL A 228 -32.78 13.36 17.05
C VAL A 228 -32.63 13.32 15.54
N PHE A 229 -31.46 13.70 15.08
CA PHE A 229 -31.06 13.68 13.67
C PHE A 229 -29.88 12.73 13.52
N VAL A 230 -30.16 11.56 12.95
CA VAL A 230 -29.15 10.51 12.72
C VAL A 230 -28.40 10.82 11.44
N VAL A 231 -27.11 11.09 11.54
CA VAL A 231 -26.19 11.29 10.43
C VAL A 231 -25.32 10.06 10.29
N ASN A 232 -25.27 9.49 9.09
CA ASN A 232 -24.47 8.31 8.80
C ASN A 232 -24.17 8.24 7.29
N GLY A 233 -23.54 7.19 6.80
CA GLY A 233 -23.14 7.05 5.40
C GLY A 233 -22.25 5.84 5.14
N VAL A 234 -21.80 5.72 3.90
CA VAL A 234 -21.08 4.52 3.45
C VAL A 234 -19.54 4.67 3.46
N SER A 235 -19.04 5.86 3.79
CA SER A 235 -17.62 6.17 3.64
C SER A 235 -16.67 5.31 4.47
N LYS A 236 -17.06 4.91 5.70
CA LYS A 236 -16.15 4.25 6.65
C LYS A 236 -16.34 2.74 6.64
N ALA A 237 -17.56 2.27 6.90
CA ALA A 237 -17.88 0.84 6.94
C ALA A 237 -17.52 0.13 5.62
N TYR A 238 -17.87 0.76 4.48
CA TYR A 238 -17.76 0.15 3.16
C TYR A 238 -16.51 0.60 2.38
N ALA A 239 -15.61 1.38 3.00
CA ALA A 239 -14.46 2.00 2.34
C ALA A 239 -14.84 2.80 1.07
N MET A 240 -15.91 3.60 1.18
CA MET A 240 -16.45 4.41 0.09
C MET A 240 -16.21 5.92 0.29
N THR A 241 -15.05 6.29 0.80
CA THR A 241 -14.62 7.68 1.05
C THR A 241 -14.74 8.56 -0.18
N GLY A 242 -14.19 8.13 -1.32
CA GLY A 242 -14.17 8.85 -2.60
C GLY A 242 -15.51 8.93 -3.32
N TRP A 243 -16.49 8.09 -2.96
CA TRP A 243 -17.81 8.04 -3.60
C TRP A 243 -18.75 9.16 -3.15
N ARG A 244 -18.46 9.74 -1.98
CA ARG A 244 -19.17 10.89 -1.43
C ARG A 244 -20.68 10.66 -1.23
N ILE A 245 -21.07 9.62 -0.50
CA ILE A 245 -22.48 9.41 -0.09
C ILE A 245 -22.61 9.38 1.44
N GLY A 246 -23.55 10.17 1.95
CA GLY A 246 -24.01 10.15 3.33
C GLY A 246 -25.47 10.59 3.41
N TYR A 247 -26.10 10.39 4.55
CA TYR A 247 -27.52 10.68 4.73
C TYR A 247 -27.81 11.23 6.13
N ILE A 248 -28.95 11.90 6.24
CA ILE A 248 -29.54 12.33 7.50
C ILE A 248 -30.97 11.80 7.61
N ALA A 249 -31.33 11.29 8.79
CA ALA A 249 -32.68 10.87 9.15
C ALA A 249 -33.20 11.71 10.32
N GLY A 250 -34.39 12.28 10.21
CA GLY A 250 -34.96 13.15 11.25
C GLY A 250 -36.38 13.63 10.95
N ARG A 251 -36.90 14.59 11.71
CA ARG A 251 -38.25 15.14 11.46
C ARG A 251 -38.35 15.80 10.08
N SER A 252 -39.49 15.60 9.43
CA SER A 252 -39.68 15.89 8.00
C SER A 252 -39.62 17.37 7.64
N ASP A 253 -40.00 18.28 8.54
CA ASP A 253 -39.92 19.73 8.36
C ASP A 253 -38.46 20.18 8.16
N VAL A 254 -37.55 19.69 9.00
CA VAL A 254 -36.11 20.02 8.91
C VAL A 254 -35.46 19.31 7.73
N VAL A 255 -35.80 18.03 7.47
CA VAL A 255 -35.30 17.30 6.30
C VAL A 255 -35.72 17.97 4.99
N LYS A 256 -36.95 18.50 4.92
CA LYS A 256 -37.43 19.30 3.78
C LYS A 256 -36.63 20.60 3.62
N ALA A 257 -36.29 21.28 4.71
CA ALA A 257 -35.44 22.48 4.66
C ALA A 257 -34.03 22.16 4.15
N ILE A 258 -33.43 21.05 4.61
CA ILE A 258 -32.14 20.55 4.13
C ILE A 258 -32.19 20.24 2.63
N SER A 259 -33.21 19.52 2.17
CA SER A 259 -33.40 19.21 0.75
C SER A 259 -33.59 20.47 -0.10
N THR A 260 -34.35 21.45 0.41
CA THR A 260 -34.56 22.75 -0.24
C THR A 260 -33.24 23.50 -0.40
N LEU A 261 -32.43 23.59 0.66
CA LEU A 261 -31.10 24.18 0.60
C LEU A 261 -30.19 23.44 -0.40
N GLN A 262 -30.20 22.11 -0.36
CA GLN A 262 -29.39 21.27 -1.24
C GLN A 262 -29.72 21.48 -2.72
N SER A 263 -31.00 21.74 -3.05
CA SER A 263 -31.43 22.09 -4.41
C SER A 263 -30.75 23.33 -4.97
N GLN A 264 -30.31 24.25 -4.11
CA GLN A 264 -29.63 25.49 -4.47
C GLN A 264 -28.11 25.41 -4.40
N SER A 265 -27.55 24.35 -3.80
CA SER A 265 -26.10 24.18 -3.65
C SER A 265 -25.49 23.16 -4.60
N THR A 266 -26.13 22.00 -4.76
CA THR A 266 -25.54 20.85 -5.47
C THR A 266 -26.54 20.05 -6.30
N SER A 267 -27.84 20.35 -6.20
CA SER A 267 -28.90 19.46 -6.69
C SER A 267 -28.80 18.08 -6.02
N ASN A 268 -28.91 16.98 -6.76
CA ASN A 268 -28.75 15.63 -6.21
C ASN A 268 -27.28 15.18 -6.07
N PRO A 269 -26.96 14.27 -5.14
CA PRO A 269 -25.66 13.61 -5.11
C PRO A 269 -25.45 12.71 -6.35
N ASN A 270 -24.21 12.32 -6.61
CA ASN A 270 -23.83 11.52 -7.78
C ASN A 270 -24.70 10.26 -7.94
N SER A 271 -25.36 10.10 -9.09
CA SER A 271 -26.33 9.03 -9.34
C SER A 271 -25.73 7.62 -9.30
N ILE A 272 -24.49 7.46 -9.78
CA ILE A 272 -23.76 6.18 -9.77
C ILE A 272 -23.39 5.79 -8.34
N ALA A 273 -22.91 6.74 -7.55
CA ALA A 273 -22.58 6.52 -6.15
C ALA A 273 -23.83 6.22 -5.31
N GLN A 274 -24.98 6.80 -5.65
CA GLN A 274 -26.25 6.45 -5.01
C GLN A 274 -26.65 4.99 -5.27
N ALA A 275 -26.52 4.50 -6.51
CA ALA A 275 -26.77 3.11 -6.84
C ALA A 275 -25.80 2.16 -6.11
N ALA A 276 -24.52 2.52 -6.04
CA ALA A 276 -23.51 1.79 -5.29
C ALA A 276 -23.83 1.74 -3.79
N ALA A 277 -24.23 2.87 -3.20
CA ALA A 277 -24.60 2.95 -1.79
C ALA A 277 -25.88 2.14 -1.48
N ALA A 278 -26.85 2.10 -2.39
CA ALA A 278 -28.04 1.26 -2.22
C ALA A 278 -27.66 -0.23 -2.20
N ALA A 279 -26.75 -0.65 -3.07
CA ALA A 279 -26.19 -2.01 -3.05
C ALA A 279 -25.38 -2.29 -1.78
N ALA A 280 -24.63 -1.31 -1.28
CA ALA A 280 -23.86 -1.43 -0.05
C ALA A 280 -24.76 -1.72 1.17
N LEU A 281 -25.87 -0.99 1.31
CA LEU A 281 -26.77 -1.08 2.46
C LEU A 281 -27.70 -2.31 2.43
N ASN A 282 -28.01 -2.83 1.24
CA ASN A 282 -28.86 -4.00 1.03
C ASN A 282 -28.06 -5.31 0.87
N GLY A 283 -26.79 -5.22 0.52
CA GLY A 283 -25.93 -6.35 0.17
C GLY A 283 -25.43 -7.15 1.36
N ASP A 284 -24.44 -7.99 1.07
CA ASP A 284 -23.76 -8.79 2.10
C ASP A 284 -22.84 -7.92 2.96
N HIS A 285 -22.98 -8.06 4.28
CA HIS A 285 -22.22 -7.34 5.30
C HIS A 285 -21.17 -8.21 5.99
N SER A 286 -21.02 -9.49 5.60
CA SER A 286 -20.11 -10.45 6.24
C SER A 286 -18.67 -9.93 6.35
N PHE A 287 -18.21 -9.19 5.32
CA PHE A 287 -16.88 -8.60 5.25
C PHE A 287 -16.57 -7.59 6.37
N LEU A 288 -17.60 -6.97 6.98
CA LEU A 288 -17.41 -6.00 8.06
C LEU A 288 -16.79 -6.63 9.31
N LYS A 289 -17.12 -7.91 9.59
CA LYS A 289 -16.55 -8.64 10.74
C LYS A 289 -15.05 -8.80 10.59
N GLU A 290 -14.61 -9.19 9.39
CA GLU A 290 -13.19 -9.38 9.10
C GLU A 290 -12.43 -8.04 9.12
N ARG A 291 -12.97 -6.99 8.50
CA ARG A 291 -12.37 -5.65 8.57
C ARG A 291 -12.24 -5.14 10.00
N THR A 292 -13.26 -5.39 10.84
CA THR A 292 -13.24 -5.03 12.25
C THR A 292 -12.15 -5.79 13.01
N ARG A 293 -11.99 -7.10 12.75
CA ARG A 293 -10.91 -7.92 13.32
C ARG A 293 -9.53 -7.36 12.95
N ILE A 294 -9.31 -7.04 11.67
CA ILE A 294 -8.05 -6.45 11.19
C ILE A 294 -7.77 -5.12 11.89
N PHE A 295 -8.76 -4.22 11.95
CA PHE A 295 -8.59 -2.95 12.64
C PHE A 295 -8.33 -3.11 14.14
N LYS A 296 -8.97 -4.10 14.80
CA LYS A 296 -8.72 -4.43 16.21
C LYS A 296 -7.28 -4.88 16.43
N SER A 297 -6.77 -5.78 15.59
CA SER A 297 -5.38 -6.25 15.66
C SER A 297 -4.38 -5.10 15.52
N ARG A 298 -4.62 -4.18 14.56
CA ARG A 298 -3.81 -2.96 14.38
C ARG A 298 -3.88 -2.03 15.58
N ARG A 299 -5.08 -1.82 16.14
CA ARG A 299 -5.28 -1.04 17.38
C ARG A 299 -4.45 -1.62 18.51
N ASP A 300 -4.59 -2.91 18.79
CA ASP A 300 -3.93 -3.57 19.93
C ASP A 300 -2.41 -3.50 19.81
N PHE A 301 -1.89 -3.71 18.60
CA PHE A 301 -0.47 -3.53 18.30
C PHE A 301 0.01 -2.10 18.58
N MET A 302 -0.69 -1.10 18.03
CA MET A 302 -0.30 0.31 18.16
C MET A 302 -0.40 0.80 19.60
N VAL A 303 -1.47 0.46 20.33
CA VAL A 303 -1.63 0.78 21.75
C VAL A 303 -0.46 0.22 22.55
N LYS A 304 -0.13 -1.06 22.37
CA LYS A 304 0.97 -1.71 23.08
C LYS A 304 2.31 -1.00 22.81
N LYS A 305 2.58 -0.63 21.55
CA LYS A 305 3.81 0.07 21.16
C LYS A 305 3.87 1.47 21.73
N LEU A 306 2.80 2.26 21.62
CA LEU A 306 2.74 3.63 22.13
C LEU A 306 2.86 3.68 23.65
N ASN A 307 2.19 2.79 24.38
CA ASN A 307 2.29 2.72 25.85
C ASN A 307 3.65 2.20 26.34
N SER A 308 4.46 1.58 25.47
CA SER A 308 5.83 1.22 25.80
C SER A 308 6.84 2.37 25.60
N ALA A 309 6.43 3.45 24.92
CA ALA A 309 7.28 4.60 24.65
C ALA A 309 7.23 5.60 25.83
N PRO A 310 8.38 5.94 26.46
CA PRO A 310 8.40 6.86 27.60
C PRO A 310 7.82 8.23 27.26
N GLY A 311 6.85 8.69 28.06
CA GLY A 311 6.21 9.99 27.90
C GLY A 311 4.96 10.02 27.01
N LEU A 312 4.58 8.88 26.42
CA LEU A 312 3.31 8.72 25.71
C LEU A 312 2.33 7.87 26.52
N SER A 313 1.03 8.17 26.38
CA SER A 313 -0.05 7.36 26.97
C SER A 313 -1.25 7.31 26.04
N ALA A 314 -1.64 6.11 25.61
CA ALA A 314 -2.75 5.85 24.70
C ALA A 314 -3.85 5.08 25.42
N SER A 315 -5.06 5.62 25.40
CA SER A 315 -6.28 4.90 25.79
C SER A 315 -6.64 3.85 24.74
N ILE A 316 -7.26 2.75 25.16
CA ILE A 316 -7.75 1.71 24.25
C ILE A 316 -9.09 2.18 23.65
N PRO A 317 -9.19 2.48 22.35
CA PRO A 317 -10.45 2.89 21.73
C PRO A 317 -11.38 1.69 21.59
N GLN A 318 -12.67 1.90 21.78
CA GLN A 318 -13.70 0.87 21.61
C GLN A 318 -14.26 0.81 20.18
N GLY A 319 -13.95 1.78 19.32
CA GLY A 319 -14.34 1.80 17.91
C GLY A 319 -13.60 2.84 17.06
N ALA A 320 -14.13 3.13 15.87
CA ALA A 320 -13.47 3.91 14.82
C ALA A 320 -12.10 3.31 14.42
N PHE A 321 -11.14 4.11 13.95
CA PHE A 321 -9.79 3.64 13.65
C PHE A 321 -8.70 4.65 14.03
N TYR A 322 -8.92 5.31 15.17
CA TYR A 322 -8.05 6.37 15.69
C TYR A 322 -7.56 6.07 17.09
N LEU A 323 -6.33 6.49 17.38
CA LEU A 323 -5.78 6.60 18.73
C LEU A 323 -5.61 8.08 19.07
N PHE A 324 -6.07 8.46 20.26
CA PHE A 324 -5.82 9.77 20.83
C PHE A 324 -4.84 9.61 21.99
N VAL A 325 -3.60 10.01 21.73
CA VAL A 325 -2.44 9.66 22.55
C VAL A 325 -1.98 10.90 23.27
N SER A 326 -1.92 10.87 24.60
CA SER A 326 -1.30 11.93 25.39
C SER A 326 0.20 11.95 25.12
N CYS A 327 0.73 13.14 24.87
CA CYS A 327 2.16 13.42 24.78
C CYS A 327 2.66 14.32 25.92
N GLU A 328 1.87 14.46 26.99
CA GLU A 328 2.17 15.34 28.13
C GLU A 328 3.51 15.01 28.79
N GLY A 329 3.90 13.73 28.85
CA GLY A 329 5.18 13.30 29.40
C GLY A 329 6.42 13.64 28.54
N LEU A 330 6.22 14.28 27.39
CA LEU A 330 7.26 14.78 26.50
C LEU A 330 7.41 16.31 26.54
N LEU A 331 6.50 17.02 27.22
CA LEU A 331 6.59 18.47 27.35
C LEU A 331 7.87 18.87 28.10
N SER A 332 8.40 20.04 27.78
CA SER A 332 9.67 20.59 28.28
C SER A 332 10.92 19.77 27.93
N LYS A 333 10.81 18.69 27.15
CA LYS A 333 11.99 17.97 26.62
C LYS A 333 12.53 18.65 25.37
N SER A 334 13.83 18.51 25.15
CA SER A 334 14.51 19.01 23.96
C SER A 334 14.66 17.93 22.90
N THR A 335 14.42 18.28 21.64
CA THR A 335 14.75 17.47 20.47
C THR A 335 16.27 17.37 20.28
N LYS A 336 16.73 16.49 19.38
CA LYS A 336 18.16 16.41 19.01
C LYS A 336 18.70 17.71 18.38
N SER A 337 17.82 18.47 17.73
CA SER A 337 18.12 19.79 17.17
C SER A 337 18.11 20.93 18.20
N GLY A 338 17.80 20.63 19.48
CA GLY A 338 17.78 21.61 20.57
C GLY A 338 16.45 22.37 20.73
N LYS A 339 15.44 22.09 19.90
CA LYS A 339 14.10 22.69 20.04
C LYS A 339 13.39 22.10 21.26
N VAL A 340 12.76 22.94 22.08
CA VAL A 340 11.96 22.49 23.23
C VAL A 340 10.53 22.17 22.77
N ILE A 341 9.99 21.06 23.24
CA ILE A 341 8.59 20.65 23.00
C ILE A 341 7.70 21.31 24.06
N ASN A 342 6.97 22.38 23.71
CA ASN A 342 6.12 23.10 24.67
C ASN A 342 4.65 22.66 24.61
N ASN A 343 4.22 22.07 23.51
CA ASN A 343 2.83 21.64 23.28
C ASN A 343 2.78 20.52 22.23
N ASP A 344 1.56 20.06 21.92
CA ASP A 344 1.32 19.03 20.90
C ASP A 344 1.67 19.47 19.47
N LEU A 345 1.56 20.76 19.13
CA LEU A 345 2.02 21.29 17.84
C LEU A 345 3.54 21.09 17.67
N ASP A 346 4.33 21.49 18.67
CA ASP A 346 5.78 21.30 18.66
C ASP A 346 6.15 19.81 18.51
N PHE A 347 5.42 18.92 19.20
CA PHE A 347 5.64 17.48 19.11
C PHE A 347 5.28 16.91 17.74
N THR A 348 4.13 17.29 17.17
CA THR A 348 3.74 16.83 15.83
C THR A 348 4.66 17.35 14.73
N GLU A 349 5.15 18.58 14.86
CA GLU A 349 6.15 19.13 13.95
C GLU A 349 7.48 18.38 14.06
N TYR A 350 7.94 18.08 15.29
CA TYR A 350 9.11 17.24 15.51
C TYR A 350 8.97 15.84 14.87
N LEU A 351 7.81 15.19 15.01
CA LEU A 351 7.57 13.88 14.36
C LEU A 351 7.62 13.98 12.83
N LEU A 352 7.08 15.05 12.25
CA LEU A 352 7.06 15.23 10.80
C LEU A 352 8.44 15.59 10.24
N GLU A 353 9.18 16.48 10.90
CA GLU A 353 10.42 17.03 10.38
C GLU A 353 11.63 16.12 10.65
N ASP A 354 11.74 15.58 11.86
CA ASP A 354 12.88 14.75 12.27
C ASP A 354 12.66 13.27 11.95
N HIS A 355 11.40 12.80 11.93
CA HIS A 355 11.07 11.38 11.79
C HIS A 355 10.20 11.04 10.59
N LEU A 356 9.78 12.03 9.79
CA LEU A 356 8.93 11.85 8.61
C LEU A 356 7.61 11.12 8.91
N VAL A 357 7.03 11.36 10.10
CA VAL A 357 5.74 10.82 10.53
C VAL A 357 4.71 11.94 10.65
N ALA A 358 3.67 11.89 9.80
CA ALA A 358 2.60 12.88 9.81
C ALA A 358 1.42 12.42 10.69
N VAL A 359 1.18 13.15 11.78
CA VAL A 359 0.06 12.96 12.73
C VAL A 359 -0.66 14.29 12.94
N VAL A 360 -1.86 14.29 13.53
CA VAL A 360 -2.63 15.52 13.77
C VAL A 360 -2.58 15.91 15.25
N PRO A 361 -2.26 17.17 15.59
CA PRO A 361 -2.18 17.63 16.98
C PRO A 361 -3.55 17.67 17.65
N GLY A 362 -3.59 17.42 18.95
CA GLY A 362 -4.78 17.31 19.79
C GLY A 362 -5.59 18.59 19.86
N ILE A 363 -4.91 19.74 19.90
CA ILE A 363 -5.54 21.07 19.90
C ILE A 363 -6.47 21.30 18.70
N ALA A 364 -6.24 20.62 17.57
CA ALA A 364 -7.17 20.66 16.43
C ALA A 364 -8.55 20.07 16.75
N PHE A 365 -8.62 19.19 17.76
CA PHE A 365 -9.82 18.50 18.24
C PHE A 365 -10.34 19.07 19.57
N GLY A 366 -9.77 20.19 20.04
CA GLY A 366 -10.20 20.88 21.26
C GLY A 366 -9.61 20.35 22.57
N LEU A 367 -8.57 19.51 22.53
CA LEU A 367 -7.83 19.08 23.71
C LEU A 367 -6.32 19.13 23.47
N GLU A 368 -5.62 20.02 24.19
CA GLU A 368 -4.16 20.16 24.14
C GLU A 368 -3.41 18.95 24.71
N ASN A 369 -2.15 18.79 24.31
CA ASN A 369 -1.23 17.76 24.80
C ASN A 369 -1.61 16.32 24.37
N PHE A 370 -2.34 16.20 23.27
CA PHE A 370 -2.65 14.93 22.62
C PHE A 370 -2.19 14.93 21.16
N ILE A 371 -2.10 13.76 20.55
CA ILE A 371 -1.99 13.59 19.10
C ILE A 371 -2.99 12.53 18.63
N ARG A 372 -3.55 12.72 17.44
CA ARG A 372 -4.36 11.72 16.76
C ARG A 372 -3.53 10.93 15.76
N ILE A 373 -3.57 9.61 15.90
CA ILE A 373 -2.97 8.64 14.98
C ILE A 373 -4.08 7.82 14.34
N SER A 374 -4.12 7.76 13.00
CA SER A 374 -4.95 6.83 12.24
C SER A 374 -4.19 5.53 12.01
N TYR A 375 -4.80 4.38 12.33
CA TYR A 375 -4.23 3.06 12.05
C TYR A 375 -4.92 2.35 10.87
N ALA A 376 -5.57 3.12 10.01
CA ALA A 376 -6.13 2.67 8.75
C ALA A 376 -5.11 2.75 7.61
N THR A 377 -3.98 2.07 7.77
CA THR A 377 -2.91 1.97 6.76
C THR A 377 -2.44 0.52 6.63
N SER A 378 -1.85 0.18 5.49
CA SER A 378 -1.39 -1.18 5.22
C SER A 378 -0.21 -1.54 6.12
N GLN A 379 -0.19 -2.80 6.55
CA GLN A 379 0.90 -3.33 7.36
C GLN A 379 2.19 -3.55 6.56
N GLU A 380 2.09 -3.53 5.23
CA GLU A 380 3.20 -3.63 4.27
C GLU A 380 4.08 -2.36 4.27
N GLN A 381 3.58 -1.23 4.78
CA GLN A 381 4.43 -0.09 5.15
C GLN A 381 5.32 -0.37 6.39
N LEU A 382 5.22 -1.56 6.99
CA LEU A 382 6.00 -2.03 8.15
C LEU A 382 6.79 -3.32 7.86
N GLU A 383 7.51 -3.36 6.74
CA GLU A 383 8.66 -4.27 6.52
C GLU A 383 8.33 -5.72 6.07
N ILE A 384 9.30 -6.38 5.42
CA ILE A 384 9.59 -7.85 5.43
C ILE A 384 9.51 -8.62 4.08
N GLY A 385 8.75 -8.19 3.07
CA GLY A 385 8.58 -8.97 1.83
C GLY A 385 9.85 -9.12 0.95
N CYS A 386 10.46 -8.00 0.54
CA CYS A 386 11.60 -8.02 -0.38
C CYS A 386 12.94 -8.38 0.29
N ASP A 387 13.09 -8.09 1.58
CA ASP A 387 14.34 -8.34 2.31
C ASP A 387 14.59 -9.84 2.51
N SER A 388 13.51 -10.62 2.74
CA SER A 388 13.60 -12.06 3.01
C SER A 388 14.15 -12.86 1.82
N TYR A 389 13.74 -12.53 0.58
CA TYR A 389 14.24 -13.20 -0.63
C TYR A 389 15.73 -12.93 -0.88
N THR A 390 16.13 -11.66 -0.84
CA THR A 390 17.52 -11.25 -1.09
C THR A 390 18.47 -11.76 0.00
N LEU A 391 18.07 -11.70 1.27
CA LEU A 391 18.88 -12.18 2.40
C LEU A 391 18.99 -13.71 2.46
N ALA A 392 17.98 -14.45 1.98
CA ALA A 392 17.99 -15.92 1.99
C ALA A 392 19.00 -16.55 1.02
N HIS A 393 19.51 -15.80 0.04
CA HIS A 393 20.50 -16.31 -0.92
C HIS A 393 21.75 -16.88 -0.23
N ILE A 394 22.32 -16.17 0.76
CA ILE A 394 23.55 -16.60 1.43
C ILE A 394 23.35 -17.91 2.22
N PRO A 395 22.36 -18.03 3.13
CA PRO A 395 22.08 -19.30 3.82
C PRO A 395 21.78 -20.46 2.86
N VAL A 396 21.03 -20.22 1.79
CA VAL A 396 20.69 -21.26 0.81
C VAL A 396 21.92 -21.69 0.00
N GLY A 397 22.79 -20.76 -0.39
CA GLY A 397 24.06 -21.06 -1.04
C GLY A 397 24.97 -21.94 -0.18
N LEU A 398 25.12 -21.61 1.10
CA LEU A 398 25.84 -22.44 2.08
C LEU A 398 25.23 -23.83 2.22
N ALA A 399 23.90 -23.90 2.31
CA ALA A 399 23.20 -25.17 2.43
C ALA A 399 23.42 -26.04 1.18
N LEU A 400 23.36 -25.46 -0.02
CA LEU A 400 23.59 -26.17 -1.29
C LEU A 400 25.00 -26.74 -1.39
N ASP A 401 26.00 -26.02 -0.89
CA ASP A 401 27.38 -26.48 -0.89
C ASP A 401 27.65 -27.57 0.15
N ARG A 402 27.00 -27.50 1.32
CA ARG A 402 27.24 -28.43 2.43
C ARG A 402 26.39 -29.70 2.40
N PHE A 403 25.10 -29.54 2.09
CA PHE A 403 24.11 -30.63 2.10
C PHE A 403 23.77 -31.13 0.69
N GLY A 404 24.22 -30.42 -0.35
CA GLY A 404 23.98 -30.78 -1.73
C GLY A 404 22.56 -30.45 -2.21
N PRO A 405 22.35 -30.35 -3.54
CA PRO A 405 21.04 -30.01 -4.11
C PRO A 405 19.97 -31.07 -3.85
N LYS A 406 20.35 -32.34 -3.61
CA LYS A 406 19.41 -33.44 -3.35
C LYS A 406 18.48 -33.22 -2.16
N PHE A 407 18.96 -32.51 -1.13
CA PHE A 407 18.17 -32.21 0.06
C PHE A 407 17.67 -30.77 0.07
N VAL A 408 18.48 -29.82 -0.40
CA VAL A 408 18.16 -28.40 -0.29
C VAL A 408 17.10 -27.98 -1.31
N LEU A 409 17.15 -28.44 -2.56
CA LEU A 409 16.16 -28.07 -3.57
C LEU A 409 14.74 -28.57 -3.21
N PRO A 410 14.54 -29.85 -2.82
CA PRO A 410 13.25 -30.32 -2.33
C PRO A 410 12.75 -29.56 -1.11
N ALA A 411 13.62 -29.26 -0.14
CA ALA A 411 13.24 -28.49 1.04
C ALA A 411 12.76 -27.09 0.67
N CYS A 412 13.45 -26.41 -0.24
CA CYS A 412 13.08 -25.07 -0.70
C CYS A 412 11.77 -25.06 -1.51
N ILE A 413 11.51 -26.09 -2.31
CA ILE A 413 10.22 -26.25 -3.01
C ILE A 413 9.10 -26.54 -2.04
N ALA A 414 9.32 -27.44 -1.07
CA ALA A 414 8.36 -27.70 -0.02
C ALA A 414 8.04 -26.40 0.75
N LEU A 415 9.06 -25.60 1.12
CA LEU A 415 8.85 -24.29 1.74
C LEU A 415 8.08 -23.32 0.83
N THR A 416 8.41 -23.24 -0.46
CA THR A 416 7.71 -22.35 -1.42
C THR A 416 6.22 -22.65 -1.47
N PHE A 417 5.85 -23.93 -1.51
CA PHE A 417 4.45 -24.32 -1.65
C PHE A 417 3.73 -24.39 -0.30
N THR A 418 4.33 -24.97 0.73
CA THR A 418 3.74 -25.01 2.08
C THR A 418 3.70 -23.63 2.76
N GLY A 419 4.58 -22.70 2.38
CA GLY A 419 4.55 -21.30 2.79
C GLY A 419 3.28 -20.56 2.34
N THR A 420 2.51 -21.14 1.42
CA THR A 420 1.18 -20.63 1.06
C THR A 420 0.07 -21.12 1.99
N LEU A 421 0.27 -22.21 2.74
CA LEU A 421 -0.72 -22.76 3.67
C LEU A 421 -1.07 -21.82 4.83
N PRO A 422 -0.11 -21.04 5.40
CA PRO A 422 -0.46 -20.01 6.38
C PRO A 422 -1.49 -18.98 5.89
N LEU A 423 -1.67 -18.82 4.56
CA LEU A 423 -2.72 -17.97 3.97
C LEU A 423 -4.12 -18.59 4.06
N ILE A 424 -4.23 -19.90 4.30
CA ILE A 424 -5.49 -20.64 4.40
C ILE A 424 -5.77 -21.13 5.82
N CYS A 425 -4.73 -21.59 6.52
CA CYS A 425 -4.86 -22.24 7.82
C CYS A 425 -5.11 -21.24 8.96
N PHE A 426 -4.80 -19.95 8.73
CA PHE A 426 -4.89 -18.93 9.76
C PHE A 426 -5.48 -17.65 9.19
N ASP A 427 -6.48 -17.11 9.90
CA ASP A 427 -7.12 -15.85 9.56
C ASP A 427 -6.29 -14.63 10.02
N GLU A 428 -5.23 -14.85 10.83
CA GLU A 428 -4.40 -13.76 11.34
C GLU A 428 -3.32 -13.34 10.34
N TRP A 429 -3.29 -12.06 10.00
CA TRP A 429 -2.40 -11.46 9.00
C TRP A 429 -0.89 -11.78 9.22
N TYR A 430 -0.47 -11.96 10.48
CA TYR A 430 0.92 -12.29 10.81
C TYR A 430 1.35 -13.63 10.18
N TYR A 431 0.43 -14.60 10.12
CA TYR A 431 0.68 -15.86 9.44
C TYR A 431 0.74 -15.68 7.92
N SER A 432 0.03 -14.71 7.35
CA SER A 432 0.18 -14.36 5.93
C SER A 432 1.55 -13.74 5.63
N ILE A 433 2.07 -12.87 6.51
CA ILE A 433 3.45 -12.37 6.41
C ILE A 433 4.45 -13.50 6.57
N LEU A 434 4.30 -14.32 7.61
CA LEU A 434 5.16 -15.48 7.83
C LEU A 434 5.15 -16.40 6.62
N GLY A 435 3.97 -16.66 6.04
CA GLY A 435 3.80 -17.41 4.81
C GLY A 435 4.58 -16.79 3.65
N ARG A 436 4.45 -15.48 3.40
CA ARG A 436 5.21 -14.78 2.37
C ARG A 436 6.72 -14.83 2.59
N VAL A 437 7.19 -14.72 3.83
CA VAL A 437 8.61 -14.89 4.19
C VAL A 437 9.07 -16.29 3.83
N ILE A 438 8.31 -17.32 4.22
CA ILE A 438 8.62 -18.72 3.92
C ILE A 438 8.66 -18.96 2.40
N VAL A 439 7.69 -18.42 1.66
CA VAL A 439 7.66 -18.49 0.18
C VAL A 439 8.91 -17.83 -0.41
N GLY A 440 9.28 -16.63 0.07
CA GLY A 440 10.47 -15.91 -0.38
C GLY A 440 11.78 -16.64 -0.09
N ILE A 441 11.90 -17.25 1.10
CA ILE A 441 13.05 -18.10 1.45
C ILE A 441 13.09 -19.32 0.52
N GLY A 442 11.96 -20.01 0.33
CA GLY A 442 11.89 -21.19 -0.53
C GLY A 442 12.19 -20.90 -2.00
N SER A 443 11.70 -19.78 -2.54
CA SER A 443 11.89 -19.45 -3.95
C SER A 443 13.32 -19.02 -4.29
N SER A 444 14.11 -18.59 -3.30
CA SER A 444 15.51 -18.15 -3.48
C SER A 444 16.43 -19.25 -4.02
N ALA A 445 16.11 -20.53 -3.81
CA ALA A 445 16.92 -21.66 -4.28
C ALA A 445 16.72 -22.02 -5.76
N SER A 446 15.70 -21.46 -6.42
CA SER A 446 15.29 -21.82 -7.78
C SER A 446 16.44 -21.68 -8.78
N ALA A 447 16.98 -20.47 -8.94
CA ALA A 447 18.12 -20.23 -9.84
C ALA A 447 19.42 -20.84 -9.27
N ILE A 448 19.72 -20.60 -7.99
CA ILE A 448 21.00 -20.99 -7.36
C ILE A 448 21.22 -22.50 -7.43
N GLY A 449 20.20 -23.29 -7.10
CA GLY A 449 20.31 -24.74 -7.13
C GLY A 449 20.42 -25.30 -8.55
N LEU A 450 19.81 -24.66 -9.56
CA LEU A 450 20.00 -25.06 -10.95
C LEU A 450 21.44 -24.88 -11.41
N PHE A 451 22.09 -23.76 -11.07
CA PHE A 451 23.52 -23.55 -11.37
C PHE A 451 24.40 -24.60 -10.68
N LYS A 452 24.10 -24.92 -9.41
CA LYS A 452 24.84 -25.97 -8.68
C LYS A 452 24.66 -27.34 -9.34
N VAL A 453 23.42 -27.75 -9.65
CA VAL A 453 23.14 -29.03 -10.32
C VAL A 453 23.81 -29.09 -11.69
N ALA A 454 23.73 -28.03 -12.49
CA ALA A 454 24.40 -27.98 -13.79
C ALA A 454 25.92 -28.18 -13.64
N SER A 455 26.55 -27.51 -12.67
CA SER A 455 27.99 -27.63 -12.41
C SER A 455 28.44 -29.03 -11.95
N MET A 456 27.52 -29.84 -11.42
CA MET A 456 27.82 -31.21 -10.98
C MET A 456 27.81 -32.21 -12.14
N TYR A 457 26.94 -32.01 -13.13
CA TYR A 457 26.71 -32.98 -14.21
C TYR A 457 27.49 -32.70 -15.48
N PHE A 458 27.91 -31.45 -15.69
CA PHE A 458 28.45 -31.00 -16.95
C PHE A 458 29.82 -30.37 -16.74
N SER A 459 30.66 -30.40 -17.78
CA SER A 459 31.89 -29.60 -17.77
C SER A 459 31.56 -28.12 -17.57
N GLN A 460 32.53 -27.32 -17.14
CA GLN A 460 32.32 -25.91 -16.82
C GLN A 460 31.65 -25.15 -17.97
N GLU A 461 32.00 -25.46 -19.22
CA GLU A 461 31.41 -24.84 -20.41
C GLU A 461 29.98 -25.34 -20.70
N LYS A 462 29.75 -26.66 -20.60
CA LYS A 462 28.42 -27.25 -20.85
C LYS A 462 27.41 -26.91 -19.75
N SER A 463 27.89 -26.67 -18.53
CA SER A 463 27.07 -26.24 -17.39
C SER A 463 26.33 -24.95 -17.72
N ALA A 464 27.00 -23.98 -18.35
CA ALA A 464 26.41 -22.71 -18.75
C ALA A 464 25.22 -22.86 -19.67
N ARG A 465 25.33 -23.75 -20.66
CA ARG A 465 24.25 -24.05 -21.59
C ARG A 465 23.05 -24.71 -20.89
N MET A 466 23.30 -25.64 -19.98
CA MET A 466 22.25 -26.37 -19.27
C MET A 466 21.52 -25.50 -18.23
N ALA A 467 22.26 -24.65 -17.51
CA ALA A 467 21.66 -23.64 -16.64
C ALA A 467 20.82 -22.63 -17.45
N SER A 468 21.32 -22.20 -18.61
CA SER A 468 20.56 -21.31 -19.52
C SER A 468 19.25 -21.95 -19.99
N LEU A 469 19.29 -23.20 -20.42
CA LEU A 469 18.08 -23.93 -20.82
C LEU A 469 17.06 -24.01 -19.67
N SER A 470 17.53 -24.20 -18.45
CA SER A 470 16.67 -24.24 -17.26
C SER A 470 16.03 -22.89 -16.97
N ILE A 471 16.77 -21.79 -17.13
CA ILE A 471 16.24 -20.41 -17.02
C ILE A 471 15.20 -20.14 -18.10
N VAL A 472 15.43 -20.57 -19.34
CA VAL A 472 14.45 -20.44 -20.43
C VAL A 472 13.13 -21.13 -20.07
N ILE A 473 13.20 -22.36 -19.57
CA ILE A 473 12.01 -23.11 -19.12
C ILE A 473 11.30 -22.37 -17.98
N GLY A 474 12.06 -21.84 -17.02
CA GLY A 474 11.51 -21.03 -15.91
C GLY A 474 10.79 -19.77 -16.39
N LEU A 475 11.38 -19.02 -17.34
CA LEU A 475 10.80 -17.81 -17.91
C LEU A 475 9.50 -18.11 -18.67
N LEU A 476 9.42 -19.22 -19.40
CA LEU A 476 8.16 -19.65 -20.03
C LEU A 476 7.07 -19.91 -18.98
N GLY A 477 7.43 -20.51 -17.84
CA GLY A 477 6.53 -20.66 -16.71
C GLY A 477 6.04 -19.32 -16.14
N ALA A 478 6.91 -18.32 -16.03
CA ALA A 478 6.55 -16.99 -15.55
C ALA A 478 5.63 -16.23 -16.54
N ILE A 479 5.92 -16.29 -17.85
CA ILE A 479 5.15 -15.60 -18.89
C ILE A 479 3.74 -16.19 -19.01
N TYR A 480 3.61 -17.52 -19.00
CA TYR A 480 2.34 -18.19 -19.28
C TYR A 480 1.61 -18.66 -18.03
N GLY A 481 2.23 -18.67 -16.85
CA GLY A 481 1.63 -19.22 -15.62
C GLY A 481 0.43 -18.44 -15.10
N GLY A 482 0.35 -17.13 -15.38
CA GLY A 482 -0.73 -16.27 -14.89
C GLY A 482 -2.11 -16.65 -15.45
N LEU A 483 -2.21 -16.93 -16.75
CA LEU A 483 -3.50 -17.19 -17.42
C LEU A 483 -4.18 -18.50 -16.94
N PRO A 484 -3.48 -19.65 -16.87
CA PRO A 484 -4.03 -20.87 -16.31
C PRO A 484 -4.37 -20.71 -14.83
N LEU A 485 -3.56 -19.98 -14.06
CA LEU A 485 -3.83 -19.73 -12.65
C LEU A 485 -5.12 -18.92 -12.47
N ASP A 486 -5.31 -17.83 -13.22
CA ASP A 486 -6.53 -17.02 -13.20
C ASP A 486 -7.76 -17.86 -13.57
N PHE A 487 -7.66 -18.71 -14.61
CA PHE A 487 -8.72 -19.65 -14.97
C PHE A 487 -9.06 -20.61 -13.82
N LEU A 488 -8.05 -21.20 -13.15
CA LEU A 488 -8.25 -22.11 -12.03
C LEU A 488 -8.88 -21.40 -10.82
N LEU A 489 -8.43 -20.18 -10.52
CA LEU A 489 -8.97 -19.35 -9.44
C LEU A 489 -10.45 -19.01 -9.69
N ASN A 490 -10.78 -18.61 -10.92
CA ASN A 490 -12.16 -18.29 -11.31
C ASN A 490 -13.09 -19.51 -11.28
N LYS A 491 -12.59 -20.70 -11.64
CA LYS A 491 -13.39 -21.92 -11.74
C LYS A 491 -13.56 -22.65 -10.40
N PHE A 492 -12.51 -22.72 -9.59
CA PHE A 492 -12.46 -23.57 -8.39
C PHE A 492 -12.31 -22.79 -7.08
N GLY A 493 -12.06 -21.49 -7.14
CA GLY A 493 -11.84 -20.64 -5.97
C GLY A 493 -10.42 -20.79 -5.39
N TRP A 494 -9.95 -19.73 -4.74
CA TRP A 494 -8.57 -19.61 -4.28
C TRP A 494 -8.15 -20.69 -3.27
N ASN A 495 -9.02 -21.06 -2.32
CA ASN A 495 -8.73 -22.10 -1.32
C ASN A 495 -8.35 -23.44 -1.97
N TYR A 496 -9.16 -23.90 -2.93
CA TYR A 496 -8.93 -25.17 -3.60
C TYR A 496 -7.64 -25.14 -4.43
N VAL A 497 -7.38 -24.03 -5.11
CA VAL A 497 -6.16 -23.84 -5.89
C VAL A 497 -4.93 -23.87 -5.01
N ILE A 498 -4.90 -23.15 -3.88
CA ILE A 498 -3.73 -23.12 -2.99
C ILE A 498 -3.49 -24.49 -2.34
N TYR A 499 -4.52 -25.20 -1.88
CA TYR A 499 -4.35 -26.57 -1.37
C TYR A 499 -3.79 -27.52 -2.42
N THR A 500 -4.33 -27.46 -3.65
CA THR A 500 -3.89 -28.30 -4.76
C THR A 500 -2.44 -27.99 -5.12
N PHE A 501 -2.07 -26.71 -5.19
CA PHE A 501 -0.70 -26.28 -5.45
C PHE A 501 0.25 -26.67 -4.32
N SER A 502 -0.20 -26.56 -3.06
CA SER A 502 0.59 -26.99 -1.89
C SER A 502 0.89 -28.49 -1.92
N ALA A 503 -0.13 -29.31 -2.22
CA ALA A 503 0.01 -30.75 -2.36
C ALA A 503 0.90 -31.11 -3.56
N PHE A 504 0.69 -30.45 -4.71
CA PHE A 504 1.52 -30.62 -5.90
C PHE A 504 2.98 -30.24 -5.64
N GLY A 505 3.22 -29.17 -4.89
CA GLY A 505 4.56 -28.74 -4.47
C GLY A 505 5.27 -29.77 -3.59
N CYS A 506 4.56 -30.36 -2.63
CA CYS A 506 5.10 -31.46 -1.82
C CYS A 506 5.42 -32.69 -2.67
N LEU A 507 4.56 -33.05 -3.62
CA LEU A 507 4.81 -34.14 -4.57
C LEU A 507 6.03 -33.83 -5.45
N LEU A 508 6.15 -32.61 -5.95
CA LEU A 508 7.28 -32.16 -6.76
C LEU A 508 8.58 -32.20 -5.96
N ALA A 509 8.56 -31.81 -4.68
CA ALA A 509 9.69 -31.94 -3.78
C ALA A 509 10.13 -33.41 -3.64
N LEU A 510 9.18 -34.33 -3.42
CA LEU A 510 9.47 -35.77 -3.34
C LEU A 510 10.07 -36.32 -4.65
N LEU A 511 9.50 -35.94 -5.80
CA LEU A 511 10.03 -36.32 -7.11
C LEU A 511 11.46 -35.81 -7.32
N LEU A 512 11.75 -34.59 -6.87
CA LEU A 512 13.10 -34.03 -6.98
C LEU A 512 14.13 -34.76 -6.11
N VAL A 513 13.76 -35.29 -4.94
CA VAL A 513 14.67 -36.15 -4.15
C VAL A 513 15.08 -37.40 -4.94
N LEU A 514 14.16 -37.95 -5.74
CA LEU A 514 14.40 -39.15 -6.55
C LEU A 514 15.27 -38.87 -7.79
N ILE A 515 15.08 -37.71 -8.40
CA ILE A 515 15.76 -37.33 -9.66
C ILE A 515 17.13 -36.67 -9.39
N THR A 516 17.27 -35.95 -8.28
CA THR A 516 18.49 -35.19 -7.97
C THR A 516 19.56 -36.12 -7.39
N PRO A 517 20.79 -36.12 -7.93
CA PRO A 517 21.84 -37.04 -7.50
C PRO A 517 22.39 -36.61 -6.14
N SER A 518 22.91 -37.58 -5.37
CA SER A 518 23.75 -37.30 -4.21
C SER A 518 25.11 -36.81 -4.68
N SER A 519 25.63 -35.72 -4.09
CA SER A 519 27.03 -35.33 -4.32
C SER A 519 27.95 -36.47 -3.89
N SER A 520 28.79 -36.95 -4.81
CA SER A 520 29.86 -37.89 -4.48
C SER A 520 30.82 -37.20 -3.51
N SER A 521 30.86 -37.72 -2.29
CA SER A 521 31.79 -37.40 -1.23
C SER A 521 33.24 -37.55 -1.70
N GLU A 522 33.99 -36.45 -1.76
CA GLU A 522 35.46 -36.46 -1.54
C GLU A 522 36.04 -35.06 -1.28
N GLU A 523 35.34 -33.97 -1.63
CA GLU A 523 35.72 -32.62 -1.18
C GLU A 523 34.54 -31.91 -0.50
N SER A 524 34.34 -32.16 0.80
CA SER A 524 33.40 -31.36 1.60
C SER A 524 33.92 -29.93 1.77
N ALA A 525 33.04 -28.93 1.69
CA ALA A 525 33.33 -27.56 2.13
C ALA A 525 33.93 -27.58 3.54
N SER A 526 34.78 -26.59 3.87
CA SER A 526 35.50 -26.60 5.15
C SER A 526 34.50 -26.61 6.32
N ASP A 527 34.84 -27.25 7.45
CA ASP A 527 33.98 -27.21 8.64
C ASP A 527 33.78 -25.78 9.19
N ASN A 528 34.55 -24.82 8.69
CA ASN A 528 34.54 -23.43 9.11
C ASN A 528 33.76 -22.53 8.14
N ILE A 529 32.45 -22.43 8.37
CA ILE A 529 31.51 -21.56 7.62
C ILE A 529 32.03 -20.13 7.46
N PHE A 530 32.70 -19.60 8.48
CA PHE A 530 33.24 -18.23 8.44
C PHE A 530 34.37 -18.09 7.41
N GLN A 531 35.19 -19.13 7.25
CA GLN A 531 36.27 -19.15 6.27
C GLN A 531 35.73 -19.24 4.84
N ASP A 532 34.68 -20.02 4.61
CA ASP A 532 34.01 -20.14 3.31
C ASP A 532 33.33 -18.81 2.91
N LEU A 533 32.60 -18.20 3.84
CA LEU A 533 32.03 -16.85 3.67
C LEU A 533 33.11 -15.83 3.36
N LYS A 534 34.20 -15.82 4.13
CA LYS A 534 35.32 -14.89 3.91
C LYS A 534 35.97 -15.11 2.54
N THR A 535 36.12 -16.36 2.11
CA THR A 535 36.71 -16.72 0.82
C THR A 535 35.90 -16.17 -0.34
N VAL A 536 34.57 -16.19 -0.26
CA VAL A 536 33.70 -15.70 -1.35
C VAL A 536 33.46 -14.20 -1.25
N LEU A 537 33.10 -13.66 -0.08
CA LEU A 537 32.76 -12.24 0.11
C LEU A 537 33.96 -11.31 -0.11
N PHE A 538 35.17 -11.74 0.22
CA PHE A 538 36.38 -10.96 -0.01
C PHE A 538 37.11 -11.32 -1.31
N ASN A 539 36.52 -12.18 -2.15
CA ASN A 539 37.05 -12.43 -3.48
C ASN A 539 36.76 -11.22 -4.38
N LYS A 540 37.78 -10.38 -4.57
CA LYS A 540 37.69 -9.17 -5.38
C LYS A 540 37.16 -9.44 -6.80
N HIS A 541 37.45 -10.59 -7.40
CA HIS A 541 36.98 -10.90 -8.75
C HIS A 541 35.47 -11.16 -8.77
N ILE A 542 34.95 -11.94 -7.82
CA ILE A 542 33.50 -12.20 -7.70
C ILE A 542 32.75 -10.87 -7.51
N ILE A 543 33.14 -10.09 -6.50
CA ILE A 543 32.46 -8.84 -6.17
C ILE A 543 32.45 -7.86 -7.35
N LEU A 544 33.58 -7.69 -8.05
CA LEU A 544 33.66 -6.76 -9.17
C LEU A 544 32.89 -7.26 -10.41
N ILE A 545 32.96 -8.55 -10.73
CA ILE A 545 32.19 -9.13 -11.83
C ILE A 545 30.69 -8.98 -11.56
N SER A 546 30.23 -9.31 -10.35
CA SER A 546 28.83 -9.18 -9.95
C SER A 546 28.37 -7.72 -9.87
N PHE A 547 29.24 -6.79 -9.44
CA PHE A 547 28.94 -5.35 -9.43
C PHE A 547 28.75 -4.78 -10.83
N PHE A 548 29.69 -5.05 -11.75
CA PHE A 548 29.56 -4.60 -13.14
C PHE A 548 28.42 -5.32 -13.87
N GLY A 549 28.16 -6.58 -13.52
CA GLY A 549 26.95 -7.29 -13.94
C GLY A 549 25.67 -6.63 -13.45
N GLY A 550 25.62 -6.22 -12.18
CA GLY A 550 24.49 -5.50 -11.60
C GLY A 550 24.21 -4.18 -12.32
N LEU A 551 25.25 -3.42 -12.70
CA LEU A 551 25.09 -2.20 -13.52
C LEU A 551 24.43 -2.45 -14.88
N MET A 552 24.46 -3.68 -15.39
CA MET A 552 23.83 -4.07 -16.64
C MET A 552 22.40 -4.60 -16.47
N VAL A 553 21.85 -4.70 -15.25
CA VAL A 553 20.52 -5.30 -15.00
C VAL A 553 19.36 -4.34 -15.29
N GLY A 554 19.64 -3.03 -15.34
CA GLY A 554 18.65 -1.97 -15.54
C GLY A 554 17.69 -2.14 -16.72
N PRO A 555 18.08 -2.71 -17.88
CA PRO A 555 17.15 -3.01 -18.96
C PRO A 555 15.99 -3.93 -18.58
N LEU A 556 16.23 -4.96 -17.78
CA LEU A 556 15.18 -5.90 -17.36
C LEU A 556 14.43 -5.34 -16.15
N GLU A 557 15.15 -5.18 -15.04
CA GLU A 557 14.53 -4.82 -13.75
C GLU A 557 14.12 -3.34 -13.73
N GLY A 558 14.93 -2.46 -14.29
CA GLY A 558 14.63 -1.03 -14.33
C GLY A 558 13.59 -0.67 -15.38
N PHE A 559 13.72 -1.18 -16.61
CA PHE A 559 12.86 -0.79 -17.72
C PHE A 559 11.72 -1.78 -17.95
N ALA A 560 11.98 -3.06 -18.23
CA ALA A 560 10.91 -4.02 -18.55
C ALA A 560 9.87 -4.16 -17.42
N ASP A 561 10.33 -4.35 -16.17
CA ASP A 561 9.44 -4.58 -15.02
C ASP A 561 8.76 -3.31 -14.50
N GLY A 562 9.42 -2.16 -14.63
CA GLY A 562 8.97 -0.91 -14.02
C GLY A 562 8.31 0.08 -14.97
N TRP A 563 8.97 0.39 -16.08
CA TRP A 563 8.74 1.64 -16.82
C TRP A 563 8.48 1.46 -18.32
N ALA A 564 8.61 0.25 -18.87
CA ALA A 564 8.46 -0.03 -20.31
C ALA A 564 7.06 0.29 -20.82
N LYS A 565 6.01 -0.11 -20.08
CA LYS A 565 4.63 0.20 -20.47
C LYS A 565 4.39 1.70 -20.56
N ALA A 566 4.78 2.46 -19.53
CA ALA A 566 4.61 3.91 -19.49
C ALA A 566 5.40 4.58 -20.64
N PHE A 567 6.64 4.17 -20.86
CA PHE A 567 7.47 4.66 -21.96
C PHE A 567 6.87 4.38 -23.34
N LEU A 568 6.41 3.16 -23.60
CA LEU A 568 5.82 2.79 -24.91
C LEU A 568 4.48 3.50 -25.14
N CYS A 569 3.65 3.66 -24.10
CA CYS A 569 2.41 4.42 -24.22
C CYS A 569 2.67 5.88 -24.57
N GLU A 570 3.63 6.53 -23.92
CA GLU A 570 3.88 7.96 -24.13
C GLU A 570 4.76 8.22 -25.37
N ALA A 571 5.93 7.60 -25.44
CA ALA A 571 6.93 7.86 -26.48
C ALA A 571 6.53 7.31 -27.85
N TYR A 572 5.73 6.24 -27.88
CA TYR A 572 5.30 5.57 -29.11
C TYR A 572 3.78 5.62 -29.33
N GLN A 573 3.02 6.29 -28.46
CA GLN A 573 1.56 6.46 -28.57
C GLN A 573 0.81 5.12 -28.68
N MET A 574 1.31 4.09 -27.98
CA MET A 574 0.74 2.73 -28.01
C MET A 574 -0.37 2.55 -26.98
N THR A 575 -1.33 1.67 -27.27
CA THR A 575 -2.35 1.26 -26.28
C THR A 575 -1.71 0.48 -25.14
N GLY A 576 -2.32 0.54 -23.95
CA GLY A 576 -1.79 -0.12 -22.74
C GLY A 576 -1.59 -1.62 -22.88
N ASP A 577 -2.49 -2.31 -23.62
CA ASP A 577 -2.43 -3.76 -23.84
C ASP A 577 -1.30 -4.15 -24.80
N LEU A 578 -1.12 -3.36 -25.86
CA LEU A 578 -0.03 -3.56 -26.83
C LEU A 578 1.31 -3.28 -26.17
N ALA A 579 1.44 -2.18 -25.42
CA ALA A 579 2.65 -1.83 -24.68
C ALA A 579 3.05 -2.93 -23.67
N SER A 580 2.07 -3.48 -22.95
CA SER A 580 2.32 -4.60 -22.03
C SER A 580 2.79 -5.85 -22.78
N SER A 581 2.14 -6.21 -23.88
CA SER A 581 2.51 -7.38 -24.69
C SER A 581 3.90 -7.24 -25.31
N LEU A 582 4.26 -6.03 -25.74
CA LEU A 582 5.58 -5.74 -26.31
C LEU A 582 6.69 -5.77 -25.27
N SER A 583 6.43 -5.33 -24.03
CA SER A 583 7.42 -5.46 -22.95
C SER A 583 7.82 -6.92 -22.71
N SER A 584 6.88 -7.86 -22.86
CA SER A 584 7.14 -9.31 -22.74
C SER A 584 8.11 -9.86 -23.79
N LEU A 585 8.29 -9.18 -24.92
CA LEU A 585 9.28 -9.57 -25.94
C LEU A 585 10.71 -9.52 -25.40
N MET A 586 11.00 -8.68 -24.41
CA MET A 586 12.32 -8.63 -23.79
C MET A 586 12.65 -9.96 -23.08
N PHE A 587 11.68 -10.60 -22.44
CA PHE A 587 11.88 -11.91 -21.81
C PHE A 587 12.02 -13.04 -22.83
N ILE A 588 11.32 -12.96 -23.97
CA ILE A 588 11.52 -13.88 -25.10
C ILE A 588 12.93 -13.71 -25.66
N GLY A 589 13.37 -12.46 -25.86
CA GLY A 589 14.73 -12.11 -26.23
C GLY A 589 15.74 -12.72 -25.25
N MET A 590 15.55 -12.50 -23.94
CA MET A 590 16.42 -13.02 -22.89
C MET A 590 16.53 -14.54 -22.92
N GLY A 591 15.43 -15.26 -23.16
CA GLY A 591 15.45 -16.70 -23.29
C GLY A 591 16.34 -17.16 -24.45
N THR A 592 16.13 -16.59 -25.65
CA THR A 592 16.94 -16.92 -26.83
C THR A 592 18.41 -16.52 -26.68
N GLY A 593 18.66 -15.35 -26.11
CA GLY A 593 20.00 -14.82 -25.84
C GLY A 593 20.78 -15.65 -24.82
N SER A 594 20.15 -16.03 -23.70
CA SER A 594 20.79 -16.85 -22.68
C SER A 594 21.28 -18.18 -23.26
N PHE A 595 20.45 -18.84 -24.08
CA PHE A 595 20.85 -20.07 -24.76
C PHE A 595 21.98 -19.86 -25.78
N PHE A 596 21.83 -18.88 -26.67
CA PHE A 596 22.80 -18.63 -27.74
C PHE A 596 24.16 -18.17 -27.21
N LEU A 597 24.16 -17.25 -26.25
CA LEU A 597 25.39 -16.71 -25.66
C LEU A 597 26.14 -17.78 -24.86
N ALA A 598 25.43 -18.66 -24.15
CA ALA A 598 26.04 -19.81 -23.49
C ALA A 598 26.67 -20.80 -24.50
N TYR A 599 25.99 -21.07 -25.62
CA TYR A 599 26.55 -21.87 -26.71
C TYR A 599 27.79 -21.22 -27.34
N LEU A 600 27.79 -19.90 -27.50
CA LEU A 600 28.94 -19.16 -28.01
C LEU A 600 30.17 -19.31 -27.10
N LEU A 601 29.98 -19.31 -25.78
CA LEU A 601 31.06 -19.53 -24.82
C LEU A 601 31.60 -20.95 -24.81
N GLU A 602 30.75 -21.95 -25.04
CA GLU A 602 31.20 -23.33 -25.21
C GLU A 602 32.15 -23.46 -26.41
N LYS A 603 31.87 -22.72 -27.49
CA LYS A 603 32.74 -22.68 -28.67
C LYS A 603 33.98 -21.81 -28.48
N TYR A 604 33.90 -20.75 -27.67
CA TYR A 604 34.98 -19.80 -27.43
C TYR A 604 35.19 -19.51 -25.93
N PRO A 605 35.79 -20.45 -25.17
CA PRO A 605 35.87 -20.36 -23.71
C PRO A 605 36.67 -19.15 -23.20
N ASP A 606 37.61 -18.61 -23.98
CA ASP A 606 38.44 -17.47 -23.52
C ASP A 606 37.77 -16.10 -23.72
N LYS A 607 36.54 -16.04 -24.26
CA LYS A 607 35.92 -14.80 -24.73
C LYS A 607 34.80 -14.24 -23.84
N HIS A 608 34.74 -14.64 -22.57
CA HIS A 608 33.71 -14.21 -21.61
C HIS A 608 33.51 -12.69 -21.56
N TYR A 609 34.60 -11.93 -21.36
CA TYR A 609 34.50 -10.48 -21.22
C TYR A 609 34.11 -9.80 -22.54
N GLU A 610 34.62 -10.28 -23.67
CA GLU A 610 34.24 -9.77 -25.00
C GLU A 610 32.76 -9.92 -25.28
N VAL A 611 32.17 -11.06 -24.91
CA VAL A 611 30.74 -11.30 -25.10
C VAL A 611 29.92 -10.37 -24.20
N ILE A 612 30.26 -10.24 -22.91
CA ILE A 612 29.56 -9.32 -21.99
C ILE A 612 29.64 -7.87 -22.47
N ILE A 613 30.81 -7.44 -22.95
CA ILE A 613 31.00 -6.09 -23.50
C ILE A 613 30.17 -5.89 -24.77
N ALA A 614 30.14 -6.88 -25.68
CA ALA A 614 29.31 -6.82 -26.88
C ALA A 614 27.82 -6.72 -26.55
N CYS A 615 27.34 -7.49 -25.58
CA CYS A 615 25.97 -7.38 -25.06
C CYS A 615 25.68 -5.97 -24.51
N SER A 616 26.60 -5.40 -23.75
CA SER A 616 26.47 -4.04 -23.22
C SER A 616 26.30 -3.01 -24.34
N PHE A 617 27.15 -3.06 -25.37
CA PHE A 617 27.06 -2.16 -26.52
C PHE A 617 25.77 -2.36 -27.31
N ALA A 618 25.32 -3.59 -27.50
CA ALA A 618 24.06 -3.89 -28.17
C ALA A 618 22.86 -3.29 -27.40
N MET A 619 22.85 -3.37 -26.07
CA MET A 619 21.83 -2.75 -25.23
C MET A 619 21.88 -1.22 -25.31
N ILE A 620 23.07 -0.61 -25.21
CA ILE A 620 23.24 0.84 -25.33
C ILE A 620 22.71 1.33 -26.68
N ALA A 621 23.14 0.70 -27.78
CA ALA A 621 22.70 1.08 -29.13
C ALA A 621 21.18 0.95 -29.28
N SER A 622 20.58 -0.11 -28.72
CA SER A 622 19.14 -0.33 -28.78
C SER A 622 18.35 0.68 -27.95
N PHE A 623 18.82 1.07 -26.75
CA PHE A 623 18.20 2.13 -25.97
C PHE A 623 18.32 3.50 -26.63
N LEU A 624 19.49 3.83 -27.18
CA LEU A 624 19.68 5.07 -27.93
C LEU A 624 18.74 5.12 -29.14
N LEU A 625 18.57 4.00 -29.84
CA LEU A 625 17.63 3.88 -30.94
C LEU A 625 16.17 4.04 -30.47
N LEU A 626 15.78 3.41 -29.35
CA LEU A 626 14.45 3.59 -28.74
C LEU A 626 14.18 5.06 -28.37
N PHE A 627 15.18 5.78 -27.88
CA PHE A 627 15.01 7.18 -27.49
C PHE A 627 14.79 8.12 -28.69
N THR A 628 15.25 7.74 -29.89
CA THR A 628 15.00 8.53 -31.10
C THR A 628 13.54 8.57 -31.50
N GLN A 629 12.73 7.59 -31.09
CA GLN A 629 11.32 7.40 -31.49
C GLN A 629 11.11 7.27 -33.02
N ALA A 630 12.19 7.27 -33.80
CA ALA A 630 12.12 7.14 -35.25
C ALA A 630 11.54 5.77 -35.61
N GLY A 631 10.75 5.70 -36.68
CA GLY A 631 10.23 4.45 -37.24
C GLY A 631 9.19 3.69 -36.40
N GLY A 632 8.74 4.22 -35.26
CA GLY A 632 7.65 3.65 -34.48
C GLY A 632 7.87 2.18 -34.10
N LEU A 633 6.87 1.32 -34.36
CA LEU A 633 6.93 -0.11 -34.04
C LEU A 633 8.06 -0.87 -34.76
N TYR A 634 8.41 -0.45 -35.99
CA TYR A 634 9.46 -1.10 -36.78
C TYR A 634 10.85 -1.01 -36.13
N ILE A 635 11.06 -0.01 -35.29
CA ILE A 635 12.29 0.17 -34.52
C ILE A 635 12.13 -0.37 -33.09
N ALA A 636 10.99 -0.12 -32.45
CA ALA A 636 10.77 -0.54 -31.06
C ALA A 636 10.86 -2.06 -30.89
N LEU A 637 10.25 -2.83 -31.79
CA LEU A 637 10.19 -4.29 -31.71
C LEU A 637 11.57 -4.96 -31.79
N PRO A 638 12.41 -4.71 -32.81
CA PRO A 638 13.75 -5.29 -32.86
C PRO A 638 14.65 -4.77 -31.74
N ALA A 639 14.51 -3.51 -31.31
CA ALA A 639 15.28 -2.99 -30.19
C ALA A 639 14.97 -3.72 -28.87
N LEU A 640 13.70 -3.93 -28.54
CA LEU A 640 13.29 -4.67 -27.34
C LEU A 640 13.79 -6.13 -27.38
N LEU A 641 13.73 -6.79 -28.54
CA LEU A 641 14.26 -8.14 -28.72
C LEU A 641 15.78 -8.19 -28.54
N VAL A 642 16.52 -7.23 -29.09
CA VAL A 642 17.98 -7.15 -28.94
C VAL A 642 18.38 -6.85 -27.50
N ILE A 643 17.65 -5.96 -26.81
CA ILE A 643 17.87 -5.69 -25.38
C ILE A 643 17.65 -6.97 -24.58
N GLY A 644 16.54 -7.67 -24.82
CA GLY A 644 16.27 -8.96 -24.22
C GLY A 644 17.39 -9.95 -24.46
N PHE A 645 17.75 -10.18 -25.73
CA PHE A 645 18.80 -11.11 -26.15
C PHE A 645 20.14 -10.81 -25.47
N ALA A 646 20.55 -9.54 -25.48
CA ALA A 646 21.79 -9.11 -24.85
C ALA A 646 21.74 -9.25 -23.31
N SER A 647 20.55 -9.19 -22.70
CA SER A 647 20.36 -9.41 -21.25
C SER A 647 20.71 -10.85 -20.80
N GLY A 648 20.87 -11.79 -21.75
CA GLY A 648 21.44 -13.11 -21.46
C GLY A 648 22.89 -13.10 -20.94
N TYR A 649 23.58 -11.94 -20.94
CA TYR A 649 24.90 -11.76 -20.32
C TYR A 649 24.93 -12.18 -18.83
N GLN A 650 23.79 -12.12 -18.14
CA GLN A 650 23.70 -12.41 -16.71
C GLN A 650 24.19 -13.82 -16.40
N VAL A 651 23.87 -14.79 -17.26
CA VAL A 651 24.36 -16.17 -17.13
C VAL A 651 25.89 -16.20 -17.21
N ILE A 652 26.47 -15.53 -18.22
CA ILE A 652 27.91 -15.49 -18.44
C ILE A 652 28.64 -14.90 -17.24
N THR A 653 28.07 -13.83 -16.68
CA THR A 653 28.62 -13.10 -15.54
C THR A 653 28.66 -13.98 -14.30
N ILE A 654 27.57 -14.70 -14.01
CA ILE A 654 27.49 -15.66 -12.90
C ILE A 654 28.51 -16.78 -13.11
N TYR A 655 28.59 -17.37 -14.31
CA TYR A 655 29.57 -18.41 -14.63
C TYR A 655 31.02 -17.95 -14.47
N LYS A 656 31.31 -16.73 -14.90
CA LYS A 656 32.64 -16.17 -14.75
C LYS A 656 32.98 -15.84 -13.29
N ALA A 657 31.99 -15.43 -12.48
CA ALA A 657 32.18 -15.22 -11.06
C ALA A 657 32.50 -16.55 -10.34
N ILE A 658 31.73 -17.61 -10.58
CA ILE A 658 31.95 -18.90 -9.93
C ILE A 658 33.26 -19.59 -10.36
N SER A 659 33.85 -19.23 -11.52
CA SER A 659 35.16 -19.76 -11.93
C SER A 659 36.33 -19.38 -11.01
N TYR A 660 36.12 -18.43 -10.09
CA TYR A 660 37.13 -17.98 -9.13
C TYR A 660 37.06 -18.67 -7.77
N VAL A 661 36.20 -19.68 -7.62
CA VAL A 661 36.08 -20.52 -6.42
C VAL A 661 36.16 -21.99 -6.77
N ASN A 662 36.48 -22.81 -5.78
CA ASN A 662 36.47 -24.26 -5.93
C ASN A 662 35.03 -24.77 -6.08
N SER A 663 34.88 -25.99 -6.63
CA SER A 663 33.59 -26.69 -6.82
C SER A 663 32.70 -26.73 -5.57
N ASN A 664 33.32 -26.68 -4.39
CA ASN A 664 32.66 -26.80 -3.09
C ASN A 664 32.08 -25.47 -2.59
N LEU A 665 32.33 -24.36 -3.28
CA LEU A 665 31.82 -23.01 -2.94
C LEU A 665 30.97 -22.40 -4.07
N VAL A 666 30.62 -23.19 -5.08
CA VAL A 666 29.86 -22.72 -6.26
C VAL A 666 28.46 -22.25 -5.86
N GLY A 667 27.80 -22.90 -4.91
CA GLY A 667 26.49 -22.51 -4.42
C GLY A 667 26.53 -21.14 -3.75
N LEU A 668 27.48 -20.93 -2.83
CA LEU A 668 27.70 -19.67 -2.13
C LEU A 668 28.14 -18.54 -3.06
N ALA A 669 29.03 -18.80 -4.01
CA ALA A 669 29.46 -17.81 -5.00
C ALA A 669 28.33 -17.40 -5.94
N THR A 670 27.51 -18.36 -6.39
CA THR A 670 26.30 -18.07 -7.19
C THR A 670 25.32 -17.22 -6.38
N ALA A 671 25.07 -17.58 -5.13
CA ALA A 671 24.17 -16.87 -4.24
C ALA A 671 24.59 -15.41 -4.03
N ILE A 672 25.86 -15.17 -3.68
CA ILE A 672 26.39 -13.82 -3.47
C ILE A 672 26.37 -13.01 -4.77
N SER A 673 26.75 -13.63 -5.89
CA SER A 673 26.71 -12.95 -7.19
C SER A 673 25.29 -12.54 -7.56
N ASN A 674 24.32 -13.44 -7.44
CA ASN A 674 22.93 -13.15 -7.76
C ASN A 674 22.35 -12.08 -6.81
N MET A 675 22.64 -12.17 -5.51
CA MET A 675 22.23 -11.18 -4.51
C MET A 675 22.72 -9.76 -4.88
N ILE A 676 24.00 -9.61 -5.24
CA ILE A 676 24.56 -8.32 -5.67
C ILE A 676 23.82 -7.80 -6.90
N VAL A 677 23.59 -8.64 -7.91
CA VAL A 677 22.89 -8.24 -9.14
C VAL A 677 21.45 -7.81 -8.84
N MET A 678 20.72 -8.54 -8.00
CA MET A 678 19.33 -8.20 -7.64
C MET A 678 19.21 -6.89 -6.86
N VAL A 679 20.22 -6.54 -6.03
CA VAL A 679 20.26 -5.23 -5.37
C VAL A 679 20.30 -4.08 -6.39
N PHE A 680 20.93 -4.27 -7.55
CA PHE A 680 20.93 -3.28 -8.61
C PHE A 680 19.55 -3.12 -9.28
N GLY A 681 18.71 -4.15 -9.32
CA GLY A 681 17.32 -4.02 -9.76
C GLY A 681 16.58 -2.96 -8.95
N TYR A 682 16.70 -3.02 -7.61
CA TYR A 682 16.16 -2.00 -6.71
C TYR A 682 16.78 -0.61 -6.93
N PHE A 683 18.09 -0.54 -7.19
CA PHE A 683 18.77 0.71 -7.55
C PHE A 683 18.16 1.34 -8.81
N PHE A 684 17.87 0.57 -9.86
CA PHE A 684 17.28 1.10 -11.09
C PHE A 684 15.83 1.53 -10.91
N HIS A 685 14.99 0.74 -10.24
CA HIS A 685 13.62 1.15 -9.92
C HIS A 685 13.60 2.49 -9.18
N THR A 686 14.41 2.60 -8.12
CA THR A 686 14.48 3.79 -7.27
C THR A 686 15.14 4.96 -8.00
N GLY A 687 16.20 4.70 -8.78
CA GLY A 687 16.96 5.71 -9.50
C GLY A 687 16.14 6.37 -10.61
N ILE A 688 15.45 5.58 -11.43
CA ILE A 688 14.56 6.08 -12.49
C ILE A 688 13.42 6.90 -11.87
N ALA A 689 12.76 6.37 -10.82
CA ALA A 689 11.70 7.08 -10.12
C ALA A 689 12.16 8.44 -9.57
N LYS A 690 13.33 8.49 -8.91
CA LYS A 690 13.89 9.76 -8.40
C LYS A 690 14.19 10.77 -9.50
N ILE A 691 14.67 10.34 -10.67
CA ILE A 691 14.92 11.27 -11.79
C ILE A 691 13.59 11.84 -12.31
N ILE A 692 12.56 11.00 -12.39
CA ILE A 692 11.19 11.43 -12.73
C ILE A 692 10.72 12.47 -11.70
N ASP A 693 10.77 12.14 -10.42
CA ASP A 693 10.32 13.04 -9.34
C ASP A 693 11.03 14.40 -9.38
N LEU A 694 12.34 14.43 -9.64
CA LEU A 694 13.13 15.65 -9.70
C LEU A 694 12.88 16.51 -10.95
N CYS A 695 12.49 15.89 -12.06
CA CYS A 695 12.39 16.55 -13.36
C CYS A 695 10.95 16.70 -13.86
N TRP A 696 9.97 16.14 -13.15
CA TRP A 696 8.56 16.18 -13.55
C TRP A 696 7.93 17.55 -13.28
N ASN A 697 7.10 17.99 -14.22
CA ASN A 697 6.38 19.26 -14.16
C ASN A 697 5.04 19.17 -13.39
N GLY A 698 4.71 18.01 -12.82
CA GLY A 698 3.49 17.79 -12.05
C GLY A 698 2.20 17.67 -12.87
N MET A 699 2.30 17.38 -14.17
CA MET A 699 1.13 17.28 -15.06
C MET A 699 0.30 16.02 -14.76
N VAL A 700 -0.96 16.21 -14.34
CA VAL A 700 -1.91 15.13 -14.03
C VAL A 700 -3.13 15.24 -14.95
N VAL A 701 -3.45 14.17 -15.68
CA VAL A 701 -4.63 14.07 -16.55
C VAL A 701 -5.53 12.97 -16.04
N GLN A 702 -6.81 13.29 -15.80
CA GLN A 702 -7.80 12.35 -15.23
C GLN A 702 -7.35 11.67 -13.93
N GLY A 703 -6.58 12.38 -13.10
CA GLY A 703 -6.07 11.85 -11.82
C GLY A 703 -4.84 10.94 -11.94
N ASN A 704 -4.36 10.65 -13.15
CA ASN A 704 -3.14 9.90 -13.37
C ASN A 704 -1.96 10.82 -13.68
N PRO A 705 -0.78 10.59 -13.08
CA PRO A 705 0.42 11.33 -13.44
C PRO A 705 0.78 11.01 -14.90
N VAL A 706 0.95 12.05 -15.71
CA VAL A 706 1.41 11.92 -17.10
C VAL A 706 2.87 12.33 -17.13
N TYR A 707 3.73 11.37 -17.46
CA TYR A 707 5.16 11.59 -17.61
C TYR A 707 5.43 11.81 -19.10
N GLY A 708 5.69 13.05 -19.51
CA GLY A 708 5.98 13.33 -20.92
C GLY A 708 7.22 12.57 -21.42
N THR A 709 7.26 12.33 -22.74
CA THR A 709 8.32 11.54 -23.38
C THR A 709 9.74 11.97 -23.01
N GLU A 710 10.03 13.28 -23.03
CA GLU A 710 11.36 13.82 -22.72
C GLU A 710 11.82 13.46 -21.29
N LEU A 711 10.89 13.53 -20.33
CA LEU A 711 11.14 13.16 -18.94
C LEU A 711 11.45 11.67 -18.80
N LEU A 712 10.65 10.83 -19.45
CA LEU A 712 10.86 9.38 -19.43
C LEU A 712 12.19 9.00 -20.09
N VAL A 713 12.54 9.58 -21.23
CA VAL A 713 13.84 9.40 -21.87
C VAL A 713 14.97 9.82 -20.91
N LYS A 714 14.85 10.97 -20.27
CA LYS A 714 15.85 11.48 -19.31
C LYS A 714 16.02 10.54 -18.10
N ALA A 715 14.93 10.02 -17.55
CA ALA A 715 14.96 9.12 -16.41
C ALA A 715 15.55 7.75 -16.77
N ILE A 716 15.13 7.18 -17.90
CA ILE A 716 15.58 5.86 -18.38
C ILE A 716 17.04 5.93 -18.88
N SER A 717 17.55 7.13 -19.24
CA SER A 717 18.94 7.33 -19.66
C SER A 717 20.00 6.95 -18.60
N ILE A 718 19.62 6.75 -17.34
CA ILE A 718 20.51 6.14 -16.34
C ILE A 718 20.98 4.73 -16.76
N ILE A 719 20.16 3.99 -17.50
CA ILE A 719 20.47 2.64 -17.98
C ILE A 719 21.68 2.64 -18.92
N PRO A 720 21.70 3.36 -20.06
CA PRO A 720 22.89 3.39 -20.93
C PRO A 720 24.13 3.97 -20.25
N VAL A 721 23.99 4.89 -19.29
CA VAL A 721 25.12 5.38 -18.49
C VAL A 721 25.72 4.27 -17.64
N CYS A 722 24.89 3.50 -16.92
CA CYS A 722 25.36 2.36 -16.14
C CYS A 722 25.94 1.24 -17.02
N LEU A 723 25.36 0.98 -18.18
CA LEU A 723 25.89 0.04 -19.17
C LEU A 723 27.28 0.47 -19.66
N LEU A 724 27.50 1.77 -19.93
CA LEU A 724 28.82 2.30 -20.30
C LEU A 724 29.84 2.13 -19.17
N LEU A 725 29.46 2.39 -17.92
CA LEU A 725 30.31 2.14 -16.76
C LEU A 725 30.67 0.66 -16.64
N ALA A 726 29.73 -0.24 -16.89
CA ALA A 726 29.97 -1.68 -16.93
C ALA A 726 30.97 -2.07 -18.03
N VAL A 727 30.87 -1.49 -19.23
CA VAL A 727 31.83 -1.70 -20.33
C VAL A 727 33.25 -1.36 -19.88
N PHE A 728 33.47 -0.16 -19.31
CA PHE A 728 34.79 0.23 -18.82
C PHE A 728 35.29 -0.71 -17.72
N GLY A 729 34.41 -1.12 -16.82
CA GLY A 729 34.70 -2.09 -15.77
C GLY A 729 35.16 -3.45 -16.30
N PHE A 730 34.42 -4.02 -17.24
CA PHE A 730 34.77 -5.31 -17.86
C PHE A 730 36.00 -5.23 -18.76
N MET A 731 36.24 -4.12 -19.45
CA MET A 731 37.50 -3.89 -20.19
C MET A 731 38.70 -3.86 -19.24
N TRP A 732 38.55 -3.20 -18.09
CA TRP A 732 39.59 -3.17 -17.05
C TRP A 732 39.84 -4.56 -16.44
N LEU A 733 38.79 -5.31 -16.12
CA LEU A 733 38.90 -6.69 -15.64
C LEU A 733 39.59 -7.60 -16.65
N LYS A 734 39.25 -7.47 -17.93
CA LYS A 734 39.91 -8.20 -19.02
C LYS A 734 41.42 -7.92 -19.05
N LYS A 735 41.82 -6.64 -19.05
CA LYS A 735 43.24 -6.25 -19.06
C LYS A 735 44.00 -6.79 -17.84
N SER A 736 43.43 -6.64 -16.65
CA SER A 736 44.02 -7.15 -15.41
C SER A 736 44.16 -8.68 -15.39
N SER A 737 43.31 -9.42 -16.11
CA SER A 737 43.40 -10.88 -16.24
C SER A 737 44.52 -11.30 -17.19
N TYR A 738 44.74 -10.56 -18.28
CA TYR A 738 45.84 -10.80 -19.23
C TYR A 738 47.21 -10.58 -18.59
N ASP A 739 47.37 -9.50 -17.81
CA ASP A 739 48.64 -9.17 -17.14
C ASP A 739 49.07 -10.23 -16.10
N LYS A 740 48.13 -10.99 -15.52
CA LYS A 740 48.42 -12.10 -14.59
C LYS A 740 48.86 -13.39 -15.30
N CYS A 741 48.30 -13.72 -16.46
CA CYS A 741 48.77 -14.86 -17.25
C CYS A 741 50.20 -14.63 -17.78
N PHE A 742 50.51 -13.40 -18.20
CA PHE A 742 51.84 -13.05 -18.70
C PHE A 742 52.93 -13.13 -17.61
N ARG A 743 52.59 -12.84 -16.34
CA ARG A 743 53.52 -12.95 -15.19
C ARG A 743 53.68 -14.36 -14.61
N LYS A 744 52.86 -15.33 -15.01
CA LYS A 744 53.02 -16.76 -14.63
C LYS A 744 53.74 -17.59 -15.71
N GLY A 745 53.96 -17.02 -16.89
CA GLY A 745 54.69 -17.65 -18.01
C GLY A 745 56.12 -17.12 -18.22
N LEU A 746 56.60 -16.26 -17.32
CA LEU A 746 58.00 -15.87 -17.09
C LEU A 746 58.40 -16.43 -15.72
#